data_AF-A0A9E8MVN4-F1
#
_entry.id   AF-A0A9E8MVN4-F1
#
_cell.length_a   1.000
_cell.length_b   1.000
_cell.length_c   1.000
_cell.angle_alpha   90.00
_cell.angle_beta   90.00
_cell.angle_gamma   90.00
#
_symmetry.space_group_name_H-M   'P 1'
#
loop_
_entity.id
_entity.type
_entity.pdbx_description
1 polymer ?
#
loop_
_entity_poly.entity_id
_entity_poly.type
_entity_poly.pdbx_seq_one_letter_code
_entity_poly.pdbx_strand_id
1 'polypeptide(L)'
;MEHFAKGNGNDAAPSAEIWLIGDEIDRRTGSSALRSMSNPTSRSQPDTYGGTYWKNPNCGTPTQSNDYCGVHTNSGVLNYWFYLNVAGGTGTNDIGNAFSVYGIGMTKSAKIAYRTLTQYLSANSTFANARTGAIQSAIDLYGAGGAEEIAVTNAWHAVGVGSAYGGGGGGSNYCASQSSNVNDEYISRVQLNTINNASGAQFYSDFTSVATTLAKGSTHTVTITPTWTGTKYNEAFAVWIDYNGDKDFSDSGELLGTVAPNQNATSSITFTVPSSASATSTRMRVSMQYNAVPTACQSFTYGEVEDYTINIGGTTADTQAPSAPTSLTASGITQTTTNLSWTASTDNVGVTGYEVFQGSNSLGTVTATSSNITGLTANTTYSFTVKAKDAAGNVSASSNAVSVTTLSDTPSGGCTGGITSFPYGESFESGLGAWTQATGDDLNWTRDSGGTPSSNTGPASGSAGSWYMFVEASSPNYPSKSAILNSPCFNLSSVSNAFFTFDYHMYGASNLGSIAVEASNNSGSSWAAIRSQSGATQGNAWQSVSLDLSAYVGGSVQLRFVRITGDTWQADIAIDNVKLLNAAPSTDICAGVSEYVSTQSYSTGDRVTYQGNLFERTASGWTNLGACGTTLNAVVAVAVNYPPNALEISLYPNPVAGSTLYVKTSVARLSYTVVNMLGQQVARGTTSGNGVNVSGLKAGLYLIQFDINDQVISKKFMKQ
;
A
#
# COMPACT_ATOMS: atom_id res chain seq x y z
N MET A 1 -57.80 -18.65 -2.32
CA MET A 1 -57.28 -18.98 -0.97
C MET A 1 -57.91 -17.99 -0.01
N GLU A 2 -58.73 -18.47 0.92
CA GLU A 2 -59.17 -17.67 2.06
C GLU A 2 -58.18 -17.94 3.21
N HIS A 3 -57.36 -16.95 3.57
CA HIS A 3 -56.41 -17.08 4.68
C HIS A 3 -56.99 -16.39 5.92
N PHE A 4 -57.42 -17.19 6.90
CA PHE A 4 -57.70 -16.71 8.25
C PHE A 4 -56.97 -17.63 9.22
N ALA A 5 -55.76 -17.23 9.61
CA ALA A 5 -54.94 -17.93 10.59
C ALA A 5 -54.76 -17.02 11.82
N LYS A 6 -54.95 -17.56 13.03
CA LYS A 6 -54.76 -16.85 14.30
C LYS A 6 -53.28 -16.45 14.49
N GLY A 7 -53.02 -15.20 14.85
CA GLY A 7 -51.67 -14.62 14.94
C GLY A 7 -51.12 -14.59 16.36
N ASN A 8 -50.63 -15.73 16.89
CA ASN A 8 -49.93 -15.78 18.18
C ASN A 8 -48.74 -16.78 18.24
N GLY A 9 -48.40 -17.47 17.14
CA GLY A 9 -47.32 -18.48 17.08
C GLY A 9 -46.02 -17.96 16.44
N ASN A 10 -44.95 -18.77 16.46
CA ASN A 10 -43.70 -18.46 15.74
C ASN A 10 -43.75 -18.91 14.27
N ASP A 11 -42.96 -18.26 13.41
CA ASP A 11 -42.97 -18.44 11.94
C ASP A 11 -42.55 -19.84 11.46
N ALA A 12 -41.89 -20.63 12.30
CA ALA A 12 -41.30 -21.92 11.94
C ALA A 12 -42.21 -23.13 12.24
N ALA A 13 -43.09 -23.02 13.24
CA ALA A 13 -44.04 -24.07 13.62
C ALA A 13 -45.26 -23.46 14.36
N PRO A 14 -46.29 -22.99 13.64
CA PRO A 14 -47.47 -22.39 14.26
C PRO A 14 -48.26 -23.44 15.07
N SER A 15 -48.78 -23.05 16.25
CA SER A 15 -49.59 -23.93 17.11
C SER A 15 -50.86 -24.44 16.41
N ALA A 16 -51.39 -25.60 16.83
CA ALA A 16 -52.57 -26.23 16.22
C ALA A 16 -53.80 -25.31 16.07
N GLU A 17 -53.96 -24.34 16.98
CA GLU A 17 -55.04 -23.33 16.93
C GLU A 17 -54.96 -22.40 15.69
N ILE A 18 -53.83 -22.35 15.00
CA ILE A 18 -53.59 -21.47 13.83
C ILE A 18 -54.14 -22.09 12.53
N TRP A 19 -54.36 -23.41 12.51
CA TRP A 19 -54.72 -24.17 11.32
C TRP A 19 -56.22 -24.47 11.20
N LEU A 20 -57.03 -24.03 12.16
CA LEU A 20 -58.48 -24.16 12.13
C LEU A 20 -59.10 -22.90 11.55
N ILE A 21 -60.05 -23.06 10.62
CA ILE A 21 -60.75 -21.93 9.97
C ILE A 21 -62.21 -21.92 10.42
N GLY A 22 -62.69 -20.76 10.89
CA GLY A 22 -64.10 -20.52 11.20
C GLY A 22 -64.55 -20.96 12.59
N ASP A 23 -63.63 -21.38 13.46
CA ASP A 23 -63.89 -21.67 14.88
C ASP A 23 -64.28 -20.42 15.69
N GLU A 24 -63.99 -19.22 15.18
CA GLU A 24 -64.35 -17.93 15.79
C GLU A 24 -65.74 -17.39 15.37
N ILE A 25 -66.33 -17.94 14.31
CA ILE A 25 -67.57 -17.41 13.71
C ILE A 25 -68.80 -17.76 14.56
N ASP A 26 -68.76 -18.87 15.29
CA ASP A 26 -69.85 -19.29 16.17
C ASP A 26 -69.33 -19.52 17.59
N ARG A 27 -69.62 -18.57 18.48
CA ARG A 27 -69.17 -18.54 19.89
C ARG A 27 -70.06 -19.38 20.84
N ARG A 28 -70.99 -20.19 20.30
CA ARG A 28 -71.85 -21.09 21.10
C ARG A 28 -71.05 -22.31 21.59
N THR A 29 -71.35 -22.78 22.80
CA THR A 29 -70.72 -23.96 23.41
C THR A 29 -70.93 -25.19 22.51
N GLY A 30 -69.83 -25.84 22.07
CA GLY A 30 -69.88 -26.99 21.16
C GLY A 30 -69.73 -26.66 19.67
N SER A 31 -69.55 -25.38 19.31
CA SER A 31 -69.17 -25.00 17.95
C SER A 31 -67.79 -25.56 17.59
N SER A 32 -67.64 -26.01 16.35
CA SER A 32 -66.42 -26.66 15.86
C SER A 32 -65.98 -25.99 14.56
N ALA A 33 -64.67 -25.90 14.33
CA ALA A 33 -64.10 -25.25 13.15
C ALA A 33 -64.75 -25.74 11.84
N LEU A 34 -64.98 -24.81 10.90
CA LEU A 34 -65.54 -25.15 9.59
C LEU A 34 -64.54 -25.92 8.73
N ARG A 35 -63.24 -25.67 8.91
CA ARG A 35 -62.16 -26.34 8.16
C ARG A 35 -60.92 -26.56 9.02
N SER A 36 -60.06 -27.45 8.56
CA SER A 36 -58.72 -27.66 9.09
C SER A 36 -57.73 -27.66 7.94
N MET A 37 -56.72 -26.80 8.01
CA MET A 37 -55.64 -26.75 7.02
C MET A 37 -54.64 -27.88 7.23
N SER A 38 -54.43 -28.35 8.46
CA SER A 38 -53.47 -29.42 8.78
C SER A 38 -54.06 -30.83 8.68
N ASN A 39 -55.38 -30.96 8.73
CA ASN A 39 -56.10 -32.22 8.58
C ASN A 39 -57.49 -31.98 7.96
N PRO A 40 -57.61 -31.72 6.65
CA PRO A 40 -58.89 -31.46 5.98
C PRO A 40 -59.93 -32.57 6.13
N THR A 41 -59.49 -33.84 6.16
CA THR A 41 -60.39 -34.99 6.23
C THR A 41 -61.16 -35.05 7.55
N SER A 42 -60.61 -34.53 8.64
CA SER A 42 -61.32 -34.33 9.92
C SER A 42 -62.56 -33.43 9.82
N ARG A 43 -62.67 -32.64 8.74
CA ARG A 43 -63.78 -31.73 8.43
C ARG A 43 -64.49 -32.09 7.13
N SER A 44 -64.37 -33.35 6.69
CA SER A 44 -64.97 -33.88 5.45
C SER A 44 -64.59 -33.06 4.22
N GLN A 45 -63.35 -32.57 4.17
CA GLN A 45 -62.76 -31.88 3.02
C GLN A 45 -61.59 -32.71 2.46
N PRO A 46 -61.34 -32.65 1.15
CA PRO A 46 -60.21 -33.36 0.53
C PRO A 46 -58.89 -32.72 0.94
N ASP A 47 -57.90 -33.54 1.25
CA ASP A 47 -56.49 -33.16 1.35
C ASP A 47 -55.71 -33.50 0.07
N THR A 48 -56.25 -34.40 -0.76
CA THR A 48 -55.70 -34.85 -2.03
C THR A 48 -56.62 -34.48 -3.20
N TYR A 49 -56.07 -33.95 -4.29
CA TYR A 49 -56.80 -33.64 -5.52
C TYR A 49 -57.41 -34.93 -6.13
N GLY A 50 -58.74 -34.95 -6.26
CA GLY A 50 -59.47 -36.15 -6.70
C GLY A 50 -59.57 -37.28 -5.66
N GLY A 51 -59.08 -37.05 -4.43
CA GLY A 51 -59.07 -38.02 -3.35
C GLY A 51 -60.35 -38.07 -2.52
N THR A 52 -60.21 -38.52 -1.28
CA THR A 52 -61.30 -38.69 -0.32
C THR A 52 -62.00 -37.34 -0.08
N TYR A 53 -63.33 -37.33 -0.04
CA TYR A 53 -64.18 -36.12 0.08
C TYR A 53 -64.14 -35.12 -1.09
N TRP A 54 -63.39 -35.38 -2.16
CA TRP A 54 -63.40 -34.54 -3.36
C TRP A 54 -64.80 -34.42 -3.97
N LYS A 55 -65.19 -33.19 -4.34
CA LYS A 55 -66.46 -32.91 -5.02
C LYS A 55 -66.20 -32.68 -6.50
N ASN A 56 -66.99 -33.33 -7.35
CA ASN A 56 -66.86 -33.14 -8.80
C ASN A 56 -67.21 -31.69 -9.18
N PRO A 57 -66.28 -30.91 -9.76
CA PRO A 57 -66.54 -29.53 -10.18
C PRO A 57 -67.51 -29.46 -11.38
N ASN A 58 -67.67 -30.55 -12.13
CA ASN A 58 -68.63 -30.65 -13.24
C ASN A 58 -69.99 -31.15 -12.74
N CYS A 59 -70.58 -30.48 -11.76
CA CYS A 59 -71.80 -30.92 -11.08
C CYS A 59 -73.10 -30.49 -11.77
N GLY A 60 -73.02 -29.91 -12.97
CA GLY A 60 -74.14 -29.31 -13.68
C GLY A 60 -74.43 -27.89 -13.16
N THR A 61 -75.56 -27.68 -12.51
CA THR A 61 -75.95 -26.35 -11.98
C THR A 61 -75.38 -26.14 -10.58
N PRO A 62 -74.57 -25.08 -10.34
CA PRO A 62 -74.11 -24.73 -9.01
C PRO A 62 -75.29 -24.34 -8.10
N THR A 63 -75.42 -24.99 -6.94
CA THR A 63 -76.47 -24.73 -5.95
C THR A 63 -75.88 -24.73 -4.55
N GLN A 64 -76.55 -24.10 -3.59
CA GLN A 64 -76.11 -24.15 -2.19
C GLN A 64 -76.00 -25.59 -1.65
N SER A 65 -76.90 -26.49 -2.07
CA SER A 65 -76.92 -27.90 -1.66
C SER A 65 -75.77 -28.75 -2.20
N ASN A 66 -75.16 -28.37 -3.32
CA ASN A 66 -73.98 -29.05 -3.87
C ASN A 66 -72.69 -28.23 -3.69
N ASP A 67 -72.74 -27.28 -2.76
CA ASP A 67 -71.61 -26.41 -2.46
C ASP A 67 -71.08 -25.65 -3.69
N TYR A 68 -71.99 -25.21 -4.55
CA TYR A 68 -71.70 -24.58 -5.83
C TYR A 68 -70.70 -25.39 -6.69
N CYS A 69 -70.92 -26.71 -6.77
CA CYS A 69 -69.97 -27.68 -7.36
C CYS A 69 -68.65 -27.81 -6.59
N GLY A 70 -68.72 -27.78 -5.26
CA GLY A 70 -67.57 -28.03 -4.39
C GLY A 70 -66.60 -26.86 -4.26
N VAL A 71 -67.01 -25.64 -4.59
CA VAL A 71 -66.17 -24.43 -4.54
C VAL A 71 -65.59 -24.24 -3.13
N HIS A 72 -66.39 -24.46 -2.09
CA HIS A 72 -65.90 -24.36 -0.72
C HIS A 72 -65.17 -25.63 -0.33
N THR A 73 -65.71 -26.82 -0.59
CA THR A 73 -65.20 -28.11 -0.10
C THR A 73 -63.82 -28.41 -0.67
N ASN A 74 -63.62 -28.24 -1.98
CA ASN A 74 -62.36 -28.57 -2.66
C ASN A 74 -61.20 -27.63 -2.30
N SER A 75 -61.47 -26.50 -1.62
CA SER A 75 -60.40 -25.65 -1.09
C SER A 75 -59.51 -26.37 -0.05
N GLY A 76 -59.97 -27.49 0.52
CA GLY A 76 -59.18 -28.34 1.42
C GLY A 76 -57.81 -28.74 0.85
N VAL A 77 -57.73 -29.00 -0.46
CA VAL A 77 -56.48 -29.38 -1.15
C VAL A 77 -55.47 -28.23 -1.12
N LEU A 78 -55.91 -27.00 -1.41
CA LEU A 78 -55.04 -25.82 -1.36
C LEU A 78 -54.68 -25.42 0.08
N ASN A 79 -55.59 -25.63 1.02
CA ASN A 79 -55.35 -25.37 2.43
C ASN A 79 -54.27 -26.31 2.99
N TYR A 80 -54.34 -27.59 2.64
CA TYR A 80 -53.34 -28.58 3.05
C TYR A 80 -51.99 -28.38 2.35
N TRP A 81 -52.01 -28.03 1.05
CA TRP A 81 -50.81 -27.62 0.34
C TRP A 81 -50.09 -26.45 1.04
N PHE A 82 -50.83 -25.42 1.43
CA PHE A 82 -50.26 -24.28 2.14
C PHE A 82 -49.70 -24.69 3.51
N TYR A 83 -50.42 -25.51 4.27
CA TYR A 83 -49.94 -26.07 5.53
C TYR A 83 -48.62 -26.84 5.35
N LEU A 84 -48.54 -27.72 4.36
CA LEU A 84 -47.34 -28.51 4.07
C LEU A 84 -46.14 -27.63 3.69
N ASN A 85 -46.35 -26.53 2.96
CA ASN A 85 -45.28 -25.58 2.70
C ASN A 85 -44.78 -24.91 3.98
N VAL A 86 -45.66 -24.62 4.93
CA VAL A 86 -45.27 -23.94 6.16
C VAL A 86 -44.58 -24.89 7.14
N ALA A 87 -45.27 -25.97 7.49
CA ALA A 87 -44.88 -26.88 8.58
C ALA A 87 -44.10 -28.11 8.10
N GLY A 88 -44.13 -28.42 6.80
CA GLY A 88 -43.63 -29.68 6.27
C GLY A 88 -44.54 -30.87 6.62
N GLY A 89 -44.13 -32.06 6.21
CA GLY A 89 -44.85 -33.29 6.52
C GLY A 89 -44.38 -34.47 5.67
N THR A 90 -44.66 -35.68 6.16
CA THR A 90 -44.36 -36.94 5.45
C THR A 90 -45.59 -37.85 5.51
N GLY A 91 -45.83 -38.63 4.46
CA GLY A 91 -46.93 -39.59 4.45
C GLY A 91 -47.18 -40.20 3.08
N THR A 92 -48.39 -40.74 2.92
CA THR A 92 -48.91 -41.23 1.64
C THR A 92 -50.26 -40.60 1.41
N ASN A 93 -50.50 -40.04 0.23
CA ASN A 93 -51.77 -39.38 -0.09
C ASN A 93 -52.85 -40.37 -0.55
N ASP A 94 -54.08 -39.89 -0.77
CA ASP A 94 -55.22 -40.75 -1.12
C ASP A 94 -55.04 -41.55 -2.43
N ILE A 95 -54.11 -41.12 -3.30
CA ILE A 95 -53.84 -41.77 -4.58
C ILE A 95 -52.59 -42.67 -4.54
N GLY A 96 -52.04 -42.93 -3.36
CA GLY A 96 -50.95 -43.89 -3.14
C GLY A 96 -49.54 -43.31 -3.30
N ASN A 97 -49.37 -42.01 -3.48
CA ASN A 97 -48.06 -41.39 -3.61
C ASN A 97 -47.46 -41.11 -2.23
N ALA A 98 -46.29 -41.69 -1.95
CA ALA A 98 -45.48 -41.32 -0.80
C ALA A 98 -44.88 -39.92 -1.00
N PHE A 99 -44.90 -39.10 0.04
CA PHE A 99 -44.36 -37.74 -0.01
C PHE A 99 -43.55 -37.39 1.24
N SER A 100 -42.58 -36.50 1.05
CA SER A 100 -41.81 -35.84 2.10
C SER A 100 -41.60 -34.38 1.73
N VAL A 101 -42.05 -33.47 2.60
CA VAL A 101 -42.02 -32.03 2.41
C VAL A 101 -41.28 -31.39 3.57
N TYR A 102 -40.27 -30.60 3.25
CA TYR A 102 -39.59 -29.76 4.22
C TYR A 102 -40.33 -28.42 4.35
N GLY A 103 -40.66 -28.01 5.58
CA GLY A 103 -41.35 -26.75 5.85
C GLY A 103 -40.44 -25.53 5.64
N ILE A 104 -40.88 -24.59 4.80
CA ILE A 104 -40.16 -23.33 4.51
C ILE A 104 -40.62 -22.15 5.38
N GLY A 105 -41.59 -22.38 6.27
CA GLY A 105 -42.09 -21.42 7.23
C GLY A 105 -43.11 -20.43 6.67
N MET A 106 -43.91 -19.86 7.58
CA MET A 106 -45.12 -19.05 7.26
C MET A 106 -44.81 -17.88 6.33
N THR A 107 -43.74 -17.13 6.63
CA THR A 107 -43.39 -15.93 5.88
C THR A 107 -43.05 -16.21 4.42
N LYS A 108 -42.30 -17.29 4.13
CA LYS A 108 -41.95 -17.65 2.74
C LYS A 108 -43.14 -18.22 1.99
N SER A 109 -43.89 -19.14 2.62
CA SER A 109 -45.09 -19.72 2.03
C SER A 109 -46.14 -18.65 1.69
N ALA A 110 -46.34 -17.66 2.57
CA ALA A 110 -47.27 -16.55 2.34
C ALA A 110 -46.86 -15.70 1.11
N LYS A 111 -45.57 -15.39 0.96
CA LYS A 111 -45.06 -14.65 -0.21
C LYS A 111 -45.26 -15.43 -1.51
N ILE A 112 -44.97 -16.73 -1.51
CA ILE A 112 -45.16 -17.60 -2.66
C ILE A 112 -46.64 -17.70 -3.02
N ALA A 113 -47.52 -17.94 -2.04
CA ALA A 113 -48.96 -18.02 -2.24
C ALA A 113 -49.55 -16.70 -2.79
N TYR A 114 -49.13 -15.56 -2.24
CA TYR A 114 -49.55 -14.24 -2.72
C TYR A 114 -49.10 -13.97 -4.16
N ARG A 115 -47.84 -14.26 -4.49
CA ARG A 115 -47.32 -14.11 -5.85
C ARG A 115 -48.03 -15.05 -6.83
N THR A 116 -48.26 -16.31 -6.43
CA THR A 116 -49.01 -17.29 -7.23
C THR A 116 -50.36 -16.72 -7.62
N LEU A 117 -51.12 -16.24 -6.64
CA LEU A 117 -52.46 -15.70 -6.83
C LEU A 117 -52.47 -14.44 -7.71
N THR A 118 -51.49 -13.56 -7.56
CA THR A 118 -51.50 -12.23 -8.20
C THR A 118 -50.82 -12.18 -9.57
N GLN A 119 -49.85 -13.07 -9.84
CA GLN A 119 -49.03 -13.03 -11.05
C GLN A 119 -49.31 -14.18 -12.02
N TYR A 120 -49.71 -15.35 -11.53
CA TYR A 120 -49.79 -16.56 -12.37
C TYR A 120 -51.19 -17.16 -12.50
N LEU A 121 -52.13 -16.75 -11.64
CA LEU A 121 -53.50 -17.24 -11.68
C LEU A 121 -54.47 -16.22 -12.24
N SER A 122 -55.51 -16.75 -12.89
CA SER A 122 -56.65 -16.04 -13.42
C SER A 122 -57.94 -16.75 -12.97
N ALA A 123 -59.10 -16.17 -13.29
CA ALA A 123 -60.40 -16.76 -12.98
C ALA A 123 -60.61 -18.17 -13.60
N ASN A 124 -59.81 -18.55 -14.62
CA ASN A 124 -59.91 -19.83 -15.32
C ASN A 124 -58.81 -20.83 -14.93
N SER A 125 -57.99 -20.52 -13.93
CA SER A 125 -56.86 -21.36 -13.57
C SER A 125 -57.27 -22.69 -12.92
N THR A 126 -56.64 -23.78 -13.35
CA THR A 126 -56.81 -25.13 -12.80
C THR A 126 -55.79 -25.43 -11.68
N PHE A 127 -55.94 -26.58 -11.00
CA PHE A 127 -54.93 -27.08 -10.04
C PHE A 127 -53.55 -27.27 -10.68
N ALA A 128 -53.49 -27.68 -11.95
CA ALA A 128 -52.23 -27.76 -12.69
C ALA A 128 -51.60 -26.38 -12.91
N ASN A 129 -52.41 -25.36 -13.23
CA ASN A 129 -51.91 -23.98 -13.35
C ASN A 129 -51.45 -23.42 -12.00
N ALA A 130 -52.18 -23.73 -10.91
CA ALA A 130 -51.78 -23.35 -9.57
C ALA A 130 -50.44 -23.99 -9.16
N ARG A 131 -50.20 -25.25 -9.52
CA ARG A 131 -48.91 -25.91 -9.36
C ARG A 131 -47.79 -25.18 -10.10
N THR A 132 -47.95 -24.98 -11.40
CA THR A 132 -46.93 -24.31 -12.22
C THR A 132 -46.64 -22.89 -11.71
N GLY A 133 -47.68 -22.11 -11.42
CA GLY A 133 -47.53 -20.75 -10.91
C GLY A 133 -46.87 -20.67 -9.54
N ALA A 134 -47.11 -21.65 -8.66
CA ALA A 134 -46.49 -21.70 -7.34
C ALA A 134 -45.01 -22.09 -7.39
N ILE A 135 -44.64 -23.07 -8.22
CA ILE A 135 -43.24 -23.45 -8.44
C ILE A 135 -42.50 -22.26 -9.06
N GLN A 136 -43.07 -21.62 -10.08
CA GLN A 136 -42.47 -20.42 -10.69
C GLN A 136 -42.37 -19.26 -9.68
N SER A 137 -43.36 -19.09 -8.80
CA SER A 137 -43.28 -18.08 -7.73
C SER A 137 -42.13 -18.34 -6.75
N ALA A 138 -41.84 -19.61 -6.44
CA ALA A 138 -40.71 -19.98 -5.59
C ALA A 138 -39.37 -19.68 -6.29
N ILE A 139 -39.25 -20.05 -7.57
CA ILE A 139 -38.07 -19.75 -8.39
C ILE A 139 -37.83 -18.25 -8.51
N ASP A 140 -38.86 -17.47 -8.82
CA ASP A 140 -38.76 -16.01 -8.99
C ASP A 140 -38.34 -15.29 -7.71
N LEU A 141 -38.75 -15.79 -6.54
CA LEU A 141 -38.47 -15.16 -5.25
C LEU A 141 -37.15 -15.65 -4.62
N TYR A 142 -36.74 -16.90 -4.90
CA TYR A 142 -35.68 -17.57 -4.14
C TYR A 142 -34.64 -18.32 -4.99
N GLY A 143 -34.80 -18.38 -6.30
CA GLY A 143 -33.88 -19.03 -7.24
C GLY A 143 -34.23 -20.50 -7.55
N ALA A 144 -33.81 -20.95 -8.73
CA ALA A 144 -33.99 -22.34 -9.17
C ALA A 144 -33.04 -23.29 -8.41
N GLY A 145 -33.49 -24.52 -8.15
CA GLY A 145 -32.81 -25.53 -7.34
C GLY A 145 -32.81 -25.24 -5.83
N GLY A 146 -33.48 -24.16 -5.38
CA GLY A 146 -33.55 -23.75 -3.98
C GLY A 146 -34.47 -24.63 -3.13
N ALA A 147 -34.30 -24.55 -1.81
CA ALA A 147 -35.12 -25.29 -0.84
C ALA A 147 -36.63 -24.99 -1.00
N GLU A 148 -36.97 -23.77 -1.42
CA GLU A 148 -38.33 -23.32 -1.68
C GLU A 148 -38.95 -23.95 -2.92
N GLU A 149 -38.20 -24.09 -4.02
CA GLU A 149 -38.69 -24.78 -5.21
C GLU A 149 -38.97 -26.25 -4.91
N ILE A 150 -38.04 -26.91 -4.22
CA ILE A 150 -38.13 -28.32 -3.84
C ILE A 150 -39.34 -28.55 -2.92
N ALA A 151 -39.46 -27.74 -1.86
CA ALA A 151 -40.56 -27.84 -0.90
C ALA A 151 -41.92 -27.61 -1.56
N VAL A 152 -42.06 -26.57 -2.40
CA VAL A 152 -43.32 -26.26 -3.10
C VAL A 152 -43.69 -27.35 -4.09
N THR A 153 -42.72 -27.89 -4.82
CA THR A 153 -42.94 -28.98 -5.78
C THR A 153 -43.39 -30.26 -5.06
N ASN A 154 -42.74 -30.60 -3.95
CA ASN A 154 -43.10 -31.77 -3.14
C ASN A 154 -44.44 -31.59 -2.42
N ALA A 155 -44.78 -30.38 -1.97
CA ALA A 155 -46.09 -30.09 -1.39
C ALA A 155 -47.21 -30.27 -2.43
N TRP A 156 -46.99 -29.89 -3.69
CA TRP A 156 -47.95 -30.15 -4.78
C TRP A 156 -48.11 -31.64 -5.07
N HIS A 157 -47.01 -32.38 -5.08
CA HIS A 157 -47.04 -33.83 -5.21
C HIS A 157 -47.81 -34.49 -4.05
N ALA A 158 -47.57 -34.04 -2.82
CA ALA A 158 -48.25 -34.52 -1.63
C ALA A 158 -49.77 -34.37 -1.75
N VAL A 159 -50.27 -33.24 -2.26
CA VAL A 159 -51.71 -33.03 -2.49
C VAL A 159 -52.23 -33.64 -3.79
N GLY A 160 -51.47 -34.53 -4.43
CA GLY A 160 -51.92 -35.32 -5.59
C GLY A 160 -51.86 -34.58 -6.93
N VAL A 161 -51.11 -33.49 -7.04
CA VAL A 161 -50.96 -32.73 -8.28
C VAL A 161 -49.52 -32.78 -8.77
N GLY A 162 -49.29 -33.56 -9.82
CA GLY A 162 -47.99 -33.72 -10.48
C GLY A 162 -46.97 -34.52 -9.68
N SER A 163 -45.78 -34.66 -10.26
CA SER A 163 -44.65 -35.39 -9.70
C SER A 163 -43.98 -34.67 -8.54
N ALA A 164 -43.36 -35.45 -7.65
CA ALA A 164 -42.39 -34.95 -6.68
C ALA A 164 -41.21 -34.32 -7.42
N TYR A 165 -40.50 -33.43 -6.75
CA TYR A 165 -39.22 -32.92 -7.22
C TYR A 165 -38.28 -34.11 -7.44
N GLY A 166 -37.87 -34.34 -8.70
CA GLY A 166 -37.06 -35.49 -9.09
C GLY A 166 -37.78 -36.84 -9.16
N GLY A 167 -39.12 -36.91 -9.10
CA GLY A 167 -39.88 -38.18 -9.05
C GLY A 167 -40.84 -38.38 -10.24
N GLY A 168 -40.33 -38.88 -11.37
CA GLY A 168 -41.14 -39.34 -12.50
C GLY A 168 -40.30 -39.52 -13.77
N GLY A 169 -40.28 -40.75 -14.31
CA GLY A 169 -39.43 -41.19 -15.42
C GLY A 169 -39.31 -40.19 -16.57
N GLY A 170 -38.06 -39.84 -16.88
CA GLY A 170 -37.71 -38.73 -17.77
C GLY A 170 -37.99 -37.39 -17.10
N GLY A 171 -37.03 -36.86 -16.35
CA GLY A 171 -37.21 -35.62 -15.60
C GLY A 171 -37.65 -34.47 -16.51
N SER A 172 -38.96 -34.20 -16.52
CA SER A 172 -39.78 -33.22 -17.26
C SER A 172 -39.38 -32.75 -18.67
N ASN A 173 -38.30 -33.23 -19.30
CA ASN A 173 -37.83 -32.88 -20.65
C ASN A 173 -36.91 -33.97 -21.27
N TYR A 174 -36.29 -34.87 -20.48
CA TYR A 174 -35.50 -36.00 -21.03
C TYR A 174 -36.40 -37.11 -21.58
N CYS A 175 -35.95 -37.76 -22.67
CA CYS A 175 -36.66 -38.87 -23.29
C CYS A 175 -36.85 -40.08 -22.34
N ALA A 176 -37.94 -40.81 -22.54
CA ALA A 176 -38.25 -42.02 -21.79
C ALA A 176 -37.29 -43.17 -22.13
N SER A 177 -36.86 -43.92 -21.11
CA SER A 177 -36.03 -45.12 -21.24
C SER A 177 -36.27 -46.05 -20.07
N GLN A 178 -36.56 -47.34 -20.31
CA GLN A 178 -36.87 -48.32 -19.26
C GLN A 178 -36.87 -49.76 -19.80
N SER A 179 -36.67 -50.74 -18.94
CA SER A 179 -36.95 -52.16 -19.27
C SER A 179 -38.41 -52.55 -18.97
N SER A 180 -38.75 -53.82 -19.18
CA SER A 180 -40.04 -54.40 -18.72
C SER A 180 -39.87 -55.71 -17.94
N ASN A 181 -38.62 -56.15 -17.73
CA ASN A 181 -38.25 -57.33 -16.99
C ASN A 181 -36.84 -57.15 -16.39
N VAL A 182 -36.75 -57.35 -15.08
CA VAL A 182 -35.53 -57.28 -14.26
C VAL A 182 -35.35 -58.53 -13.38
N ASN A 183 -36.17 -59.57 -13.65
CA ASN A 183 -36.19 -60.78 -12.82
C ASN A 183 -34.92 -61.59 -12.95
N ASP A 184 -34.30 -61.57 -14.15
CA ASP A 184 -33.14 -62.36 -14.50
C ASP A 184 -31.83 -61.58 -14.26
N GLU A 185 -31.83 -60.27 -14.54
CA GLU A 185 -30.70 -59.37 -14.37
C GLU A 185 -31.10 -57.93 -14.06
N TYR A 186 -30.20 -57.20 -13.40
CA TYR A 186 -30.34 -55.77 -13.11
C TYR A 186 -28.97 -55.12 -12.81
N ILE A 187 -28.91 -53.79 -12.76
CA ILE A 187 -27.72 -53.03 -12.35
C ILE A 187 -27.70 -52.98 -10.82
N SER A 188 -26.72 -53.62 -10.18
CA SER A 188 -26.66 -53.63 -8.71
C SER A 188 -25.77 -52.56 -8.11
N ARG A 189 -24.89 -51.95 -8.92
CA ARG A 189 -24.06 -50.83 -8.48
C ARG A 189 -23.48 -50.00 -9.63
N VAL A 190 -23.53 -48.68 -9.48
CA VAL A 190 -22.83 -47.70 -10.31
C VAL A 190 -21.83 -46.93 -9.46
N GLN A 191 -20.60 -46.82 -9.97
CA GLN A 191 -19.52 -46.04 -9.35
C GLN A 191 -18.95 -45.04 -10.33
N LEU A 192 -18.86 -43.77 -9.91
CA LEU A 192 -18.22 -42.70 -10.66
C LEU A 192 -17.78 -41.60 -9.70
N ASN A 193 -16.47 -41.40 -9.56
CA ASN A 193 -15.91 -40.44 -8.60
C ASN A 193 -16.48 -40.65 -7.18
N THR A 194 -17.29 -39.71 -6.65
CA THR A 194 -17.95 -39.87 -5.33
C THR A 194 -19.26 -40.64 -5.38
N ILE A 195 -19.84 -40.90 -6.56
CA ILE A 195 -20.99 -41.80 -6.71
C ILE A 195 -20.49 -43.22 -6.43
N ASN A 196 -21.14 -43.87 -5.47
CA ASN A 196 -20.98 -45.29 -5.16
C ASN A 196 -22.34 -45.83 -4.71
N ASN A 197 -23.25 -45.96 -5.67
CA ASN A 197 -24.65 -46.28 -5.41
C ASN A 197 -24.90 -47.77 -5.62
N ALA A 198 -25.27 -48.48 -4.56
CA ALA A 198 -25.76 -49.85 -4.65
C ALA A 198 -27.29 -49.83 -4.75
N SER A 199 -27.84 -50.50 -5.76
CA SER A 199 -29.24 -50.46 -6.13
C SER A 199 -29.83 -51.87 -6.26
N GLY A 200 -31.16 -51.94 -6.30
CA GLY A 200 -31.91 -53.18 -6.49
C GLY A 200 -32.72 -53.11 -7.78
N ALA A 201 -33.17 -54.27 -8.26
CA ALA A 201 -33.85 -54.42 -9.54
C ALA A 201 -35.08 -53.51 -9.72
N GLN A 202 -35.04 -52.60 -10.69
CA GLN A 202 -36.18 -51.79 -11.17
C GLN A 202 -36.12 -51.61 -12.69
N PHE A 203 -37.25 -51.31 -13.33
CA PHE A 203 -37.26 -51.07 -14.78
C PHE A 203 -36.55 -49.76 -15.16
N TYR A 204 -36.71 -48.76 -14.29
CA TYR A 204 -36.06 -47.46 -14.33
C TYR A 204 -35.90 -46.95 -12.90
N SER A 205 -34.70 -46.49 -12.55
CA SER A 205 -34.41 -45.88 -11.26
C SER A 205 -33.97 -44.42 -11.44
N ASP A 206 -34.66 -43.48 -10.79
CA ASP A 206 -34.23 -42.08 -10.71
C ASP A 206 -33.40 -41.85 -9.44
N PHE A 207 -32.08 -41.81 -9.60
CA PHE A 207 -31.11 -41.50 -8.55
C PHE A 207 -30.52 -40.10 -8.70
N THR A 208 -31.25 -39.14 -9.27
CA THR A 208 -30.76 -37.76 -9.42
C THR A 208 -30.54 -37.01 -8.10
N SER A 209 -30.97 -37.58 -6.96
CA SER A 209 -30.54 -37.10 -5.63
C SER A 209 -29.09 -37.51 -5.28
N VAL A 210 -28.52 -38.49 -5.97
CA VAL A 210 -27.14 -38.95 -5.85
C VAL A 210 -26.29 -38.22 -6.90
N ALA A 211 -25.29 -37.48 -6.42
CA ALA A 211 -24.51 -36.59 -7.28
C ALA A 211 -23.00 -36.72 -7.07
N THR A 212 -22.25 -36.39 -8.12
CA THR A 212 -20.81 -36.11 -8.05
C THR A 212 -20.47 -34.84 -8.81
N THR A 213 -19.35 -34.22 -8.45
CA THR A 213 -18.76 -33.11 -9.19
C THR A 213 -17.63 -33.62 -10.08
N LEU A 214 -17.64 -33.27 -11.37
CA LEU A 214 -16.60 -33.62 -12.33
C LEU A 214 -15.98 -32.36 -12.93
N ALA A 215 -14.65 -32.28 -12.91
CA ALA A 215 -13.92 -31.15 -13.43
C ALA A 215 -13.87 -31.17 -14.96
N LYS A 216 -13.84 -29.98 -15.60
CA LYS A 216 -13.68 -29.92 -17.06
C LYS A 216 -12.25 -30.34 -17.45
N GLY A 217 -12.13 -31.14 -18.51
CA GLY A 217 -10.85 -31.65 -19.00
C GLY A 217 -10.26 -32.82 -18.20
N SER A 218 -10.89 -33.26 -17.10
CA SER A 218 -10.42 -34.43 -16.35
C SER A 218 -10.96 -35.74 -16.90
N THR A 219 -10.14 -36.78 -16.79
CA THR A 219 -10.49 -38.15 -17.15
C THR A 219 -11.07 -38.88 -15.95
N HIS A 220 -12.21 -39.53 -16.14
CA HIS A 220 -12.90 -40.34 -15.14
C HIS A 220 -13.27 -41.71 -15.71
N THR A 221 -13.56 -42.65 -14.82
CA THR A 221 -14.05 -43.98 -15.16
C THR A 221 -15.35 -44.24 -14.41
N VAL A 222 -16.40 -44.58 -15.15
CA VAL A 222 -17.64 -45.12 -14.58
C VAL A 222 -17.54 -46.64 -14.59
N THR A 223 -17.83 -47.28 -13.46
CA THR A 223 -17.86 -48.74 -13.30
C THR A 223 -19.28 -49.19 -12.97
N ILE A 224 -19.77 -50.18 -13.72
CA ILE A 224 -21.12 -50.72 -13.63
C ILE A 224 -21.00 -52.19 -13.21
N THR A 225 -21.74 -52.58 -12.18
CA THR A 225 -21.80 -53.95 -11.67
C THR A 225 -23.18 -54.55 -11.98
N PRO A 226 -23.30 -55.44 -12.97
CA PRO A 226 -24.54 -56.20 -13.17
C PRO A 226 -24.72 -57.27 -12.10
N THR A 227 -25.95 -57.72 -11.89
CA THR A 227 -26.25 -58.90 -11.08
C THR A 227 -27.29 -59.76 -11.78
N TRP A 228 -27.01 -61.06 -11.84
CA TRP A 228 -27.92 -62.08 -12.35
C TRP A 228 -28.49 -62.87 -11.17
N THR A 229 -29.79 -63.06 -11.15
CA THR A 229 -30.47 -63.83 -10.08
C THR A 229 -30.37 -65.35 -10.30
N GLY A 230 -30.00 -65.76 -11.52
CA GLY A 230 -29.83 -67.16 -11.92
C GLY A 230 -28.78 -67.33 -13.02
N THR A 231 -29.22 -67.65 -14.24
CA THR A 231 -28.33 -67.83 -15.41
C THR A 231 -27.62 -66.52 -15.76
N LYS A 232 -26.32 -66.58 -16.07
CA LYS A 232 -25.60 -65.42 -16.57
C LYS A 232 -25.88 -65.19 -18.04
N TYR A 233 -26.40 -64.02 -18.36
CA TYR A 233 -26.69 -63.56 -19.71
C TYR A 233 -25.69 -62.52 -20.18
N ASN A 234 -25.53 -62.38 -21.49
CA ASN A 234 -24.66 -61.35 -22.05
C ASN A 234 -25.36 -59.99 -21.97
N GLU A 235 -24.83 -59.10 -21.13
CA GLU A 235 -25.33 -57.74 -20.96
C GLU A 235 -24.43 -56.73 -21.67
N ALA A 236 -25.06 -55.78 -22.35
CA ALA A 236 -24.38 -54.62 -22.93
C ALA A 236 -24.74 -53.36 -22.15
N PHE A 237 -23.85 -52.38 -22.19
CA PHE A 237 -23.97 -51.15 -21.41
C PHE A 237 -23.76 -49.93 -22.29
N ALA A 238 -24.45 -48.84 -21.99
CA ALA A 238 -24.18 -47.53 -22.56
C ALA A 238 -24.41 -46.45 -21.51
N VAL A 239 -23.56 -45.41 -21.52
CA VAL A 239 -23.63 -44.31 -20.56
C VAL A 239 -23.57 -42.97 -21.28
N TRP A 240 -24.44 -42.04 -20.87
CA TRP A 240 -24.50 -40.68 -21.39
C TRP A 240 -24.39 -39.63 -20.29
N ILE A 241 -23.85 -38.45 -20.61
CA ILE A 241 -23.96 -37.23 -19.81
C ILE A 241 -24.42 -36.10 -20.73
N ASP A 242 -25.48 -35.39 -20.33
CA ASP A 242 -25.96 -34.20 -21.03
C ASP A 242 -25.04 -33.01 -20.70
N TYR A 243 -23.99 -32.79 -21.49
CA TYR A 243 -22.98 -31.79 -21.15
C TYR A 243 -23.44 -30.35 -21.38
N ASN A 244 -24.47 -30.15 -22.20
CA ASN A 244 -24.91 -28.81 -22.59
C ASN A 244 -26.10 -28.31 -21.73
N GLY A 245 -26.83 -29.23 -21.08
CA GLY A 245 -27.97 -28.98 -20.20
C GLY A 245 -29.29 -28.76 -20.93
N ASP A 246 -29.39 -29.11 -22.22
CA ASP A 246 -30.58 -28.92 -23.05
C ASP A 246 -31.66 -29.99 -22.85
N LYS A 247 -31.30 -31.01 -22.07
CA LYS A 247 -32.14 -32.11 -21.62
C LYS A 247 -32.42 -33.17 -22.68
N ASP A 248 -31.49 -33.39 -23.60
CA ASP A 248 -31.41 -34.60 -24.39
C ASP A 248 -30.04 -35.32 -24.26
N PHE A 249 -29.81 -36.34 -25.09
CA PHE A 249 -28.57 -37.15 -25.11
C PHE A 249 -28.09 -37.36 -26.55
N SER A 250 -28.51 -36.48 -27.46
CA SER A 250 -28.36 -36.66 -28.91
C SER A 250 -27.13 -35.95 -29.47
N ASP A 251 -26.49 -35.12 -28.66
CA ASP A 251 -25.35 -34.33 -29.08
C ASP A 251 -24.04 -35.12 -29.17
N SER A 252 -23.16 -34.62 -30.03
CA SER A 252 -21.81 -35.16 -30.18
C SER A 252 -21.02 -34.98 -28.88
N GLY A 253 -20.55 -36.10 -28.32
CA GLY A 253 -19.75 -36.13 -27.09
C GLY A 253 -20.53 -36.45 -25.82
N GLU A 254 -21.86 -36.61 -25.89
CA GLU A 254 -22.68 -36.96 -24.73
C GLU A 254 -22.71 -38.45 -24.43
N LEU A 255 -22.60 -39.30 -25.46
CA LEU A 255 -22.32 -40.73 -25.29
C LEU A 255 -20.87 -40.91 -24.81
N LEU A 256 -20.69 -41.31 -23.54
CA LEU A 256 -19.38 -41.57 -22.97
C LEU A 256 -18.73 -42.81 -23.58
N GLY A 257 -19.55 -43.80 -23.91
CA GLY A 257 -19.12 -45.05 -24.51
C GLY A 257 -20.15 -46.16 -24.38
N THR A 258 -19.86 -47.28 -25.03
CA THR A 258 -20.66 -48.50 -24.96
C THR A 258 -19.77 -49.69 -24.65
N VAL A 259 -20.35 -50.73 -24.05
CA VAL A 259 -19.71 -52.01 -23.82
C VAL A 259 -20.55 -53.07 -24.52
N ALA A 260 -19.92 -53.85 -25.40
CA ALA A 260 -20.58 -54.92 -26.13
C ALA A 260 -21.10 -56.02 -25.18
N PRO A 261 -22.11 -56.82 -25.59
CA PRO A 261 -22.68 -57.86 -24.75
C PRO A 261 -21.64 -58.81 -24.14
N ASN A 262 -21.62 -58.95 -22.81
CA ASN A 262 -20.66 -59.79 -22.08
C ASN A 262 -21.20 -60.25 -20.71
N GLN A 263 -20.48 -61.16 -20.05
CA GLN A 263 -20.82 -61.70 -18.71
C GLN A 263 -19.83 -61.24 -17.62
N ASN A 264 -19.19 -60.09 -17.79
CA ASN A 264 -18.19 -59.60 -16.84
C ASN A 264 -18.85 -59.26 -15.51
N ALA A 265 -18.14 -59.52 -14.42
CA ALA A 265 -18.59 -59.13 -13.07
C ALA A 265 -18.71 -57.60 -12.92
N THR A 266 -17.93 -56.84 -13.67
CA THR A 266 -18.00 -55.39 -13.78
C THR A 266 -17.64 -54.96 -15.20
N SER A 267 -18.31 -53.94 -15.72
CA SER A 267 -17.95 -53.24 -16.95
C SER A 267 -17.54 -51.81 -16.63
N SER A 268 -16.65 -51.21 -17.43
CA SER A 268 -16.18 -49.83 -17.19
C SER A 268 -16.03 -49.04 -18.48
N ILE A 269 -16.34 -47.75 -18.40
CA ILE A 269 -16.18 -46.77 -19.49
C ILE A 269 -15.31 -45.62 -18.96
N THR A 270 -14.20 -45.36 -19.64
CA THR A 270 -13.30 -44.23 -19.32
C THR A 270 -13.56 -43.10 -20.31
N PHE A 271 -13.71 -41.89 -19.80
CA PHE A 271 -14.07 -40.70 -20.58
C PHE A 271 -13.39 -39.45 -20.03
N THR A 272 -13.29 -38.41 -20.85
CA THR A 272 -12.81 -37.08 -20.44
C THR A 272 -13.96 -36.09 -20.51
N VAL A 273 -14.18 -35.31 -19.45
CA VAL A 273 -15.22 -34.26 -19.45
C VAL A 273 -14.84 -33.18 -20.46
N PRO A 274 -15.67 -32.86 -21.46
CA PRO A 274 -15.36 -31.84 -22.46
C PRO A 274 -15.13 -30.48 -21.82
N SER A 275 -14.11 -29.74 -22.28
CA SER A 275 -13.88 -28.36 -21.87
C SER A 275 -15.03 -27.43 -22.29
N SER A 276 -15.76 -27.80 -23.35
CA SER A 276 -16.94 -27.12 -23.88
C SER A 276 -18.23 -27.36 -23.08
N ALA A 277 -18.24 -28.25 -22.07
CA ALA A 277 -19.44 -28.52 -21.29
C ALA A 277 -19.99 -27.22 -20.68
N SER A 278 -21.25 -26.91 -20.96
CA SER A 278 -21.89 -25.64 -20.58
C SER A 278 -22.88 -25.78 -19.43
N ALA A 279 -23.36 -26.99 -19.14
CA ALA A 279 -24.17 -27.25 -17.96
C ALA A 279 -23.36 -26.99 -16.69
N THR A 280 -24.05 -26.61 -15.60
CA THR A 280 -23.48 -26.51 -14.25
C THR A 280 -23.90 -27.70 -13.37
N SER A 281 -25.10 -28.23 -13.62
CA SER A 281 -25.65 -29.46 -13.07
C SER A 281 -26.52 -30.11 -14.13
N THR A 282 -26.31 -31.40 -14.39
CA THR A 282 -26.95 -32.13 -15.49
C THR A 282 -27.15 -33.62 -15.18
N ARG A 283 -27.71 -34.38 -16.12
CA ARG A 283 -28.05 -35.79 -15.96
C ARG A 283 -27.01 -36.72 -16.58
N MET A 284 -26.67 -37.78 -15.85
CA MET A 284 -26.05 -38.98 -16.40
C MET A 284 -27.08 -40.09 -16.51
N ARG A 285 -27.08 -40.84 -17.61
CA ARG A 285 -27.90 -42.06 -17.79
C ARG A 285 -27.01 -43.28 -17.95
N VAL A 286 -27.28 -44.33 -17.20
CA VAL A 286 -26.64 -45.65 -17.33
C VAL A 286 -27.71 -46.64 -17.75
N SER A 287 -27.49 -47.34 -18.87
CA SER A 287 -28.45 -48.33 -19.38
C SER A 287 -27.76 -49.66 -19.61
N MET A 288 -28.41 -50.74 -19.16
CA MET A 288 -28.00 -52.13 -19.35
C MET A 288 -29.10 -52.87 -20.11
N GLN A 289 -28.73 -53.61 -21.15
CA GLN A 289 -29.68 -54.38 -21.95
C GLN A 289 -29.10 -55.73 -22.38
N TYR A 290 -29.97 -56.76 -22.34
CA TYR A 290 -29.65 -58.11 -22.78
C TYR A 290 -29.31 -58.15 -24.28
N ASN A 291 -28.11 -58.67 -24.57
CA ASN A 291 -27.60 -59.06 -25.88
C ASN A 291 -27.67 -57.98 -26.98
N ALA A 292 -27.85 -56.71 -26.61
CA ALA A 292 -27.92 -55.57 -27.51
C ALA A 292 -27.49 -54.29 -26.78
N VAL A 293 -26.70 -53.44 -27.45
CA VAL A 293 -26.30 -52.14 -26.89
C VAL A 293 -27.52 -51.22 -26.81
N PRO A 294 -27.89 -50.71 -25.62
CA PRO A 294 -29.06 -49.84 -25.48
C PRO A 294 -28.81 -48.46 -26.08
N THR A 295 -29.87 -47.80 -26.52
CA THR A 295 -29.86 -46.38 -26.88
C THR A 295 -30.42 -45.52 -25.74
N ALA A 296 -30.15 -44.21 -25.78
CA ALA A 296 -30.51 -43.30 -24.67
C ALA A 296 -32.02 -43.23 -24.41
N CYS A 297 -32.84 -43.43 -25.45
CA CYS A 297 -34.29 -43.19 -25.46
C CYS A 297 -35.05 -44.44 -25.92
N GLN A 298 -35.08 -45.51 -25.12
CA GLN A 298 -35.58 -46.80 -25.57
C GLN A 298 -36.33 -47.56 -24.49
N SER A 299 -37.36 -48.29 -24.90
CA SER A 299 -37.92 -49.38 -24.09
C SER A 299 -37.44 -50.74 -24.59
N PHE A 300 -37.04 -51.61 -23.67
CA PHE A 300 -36.57 -52.96 -23.99
C PHE A 300 -37.10 -53.99 -22.99
N THR A 301 -36.95 -55.27 -23.30
CA THR A 301 -37.52 -56.32 -22.45
C THR A 301 -36.70 -56.55 -21.20
N TYR A 302 -35.40 -56.83 -21.35
CA TYR A 302 -34.53 -57.40 -20.32
C TYR A 302 -33.37 -56.44 -20.02
N GLY A 303 -33.22 -56.03 -18.76
CA GLY A 303 -32.17 -55.13 -18.27
C GLY A 303 -32.71 -54.00 -17.36
N GLU A 304 -32.00 -52.88 -17.24
CA GLU A 304 -32.36 -51.76 -16.35
C GLU A 304 -31.78 -50.42 -16.84
N VAL A 305 -32.40 -49.32 -16.43
CA VAL A 305 -31.92 -47.94 -16.66
C VAL A 305 -31.83 -47.18 -15.33
N GLU A 306 -30.74 -46.46 -15.11
CA GLU A 306 -30.54 -45.60 -13.94
C GLU A 306 -30.08 -44.19 -14.34
N ASP A 307 -30.67 -43.15 -13.74
CA ASP A 307 -30.26 -41.75 -13.95
C ASP A 307 -29.63 -41.15 -12.67
N TYR A 308 -28.57 -40.35 -12.81
CA TYR A 308 -27.83 -39.69 -11.72
C TYR A 308 -27.58 -38.21 -12.03
N THR A 309 -27.22 -37.42 -11.01
CA THR A 309 -26.84 -36.01 -11.20
C THR A 309 -25.33 -35.84 -11.31
N ILE A 310 -24.89 -35.07 -12.30
CA ILE A 310 -23.50 -34.67 -12.49
C ILE A 310 -23.41 -33.15 -12.37
N ASN A 311 -22.67 -32.67 -11.39
CA ASN A 311 -22.30 -31.27 -11.30
C ASN A 311 -21.06 -31.07 -12.18
N ILE A 312 -21.19 -30.22 -13.18
CA ILE A 312 -20.10 -29.85 -14.09
C ILE A 312 -19.50 -28.56 -13.56
N GLY A 313 -18.33 -28.69 -12.98
CA GLY A 313 -17.71 -27.63 -12.19
C GLY A 313 -16.66 -28.22 -11.28
N GLY A 314 -15.81 -27.38 -10.71
CA GLY A 314 -14.59 -27.83 -10.04
C GLY A 314 -13.40 -27.83 -10.98
N THR A 315 -12.28 -27.37 -10.46
CA THR A 315 -10.96 -27.56 -11.09
C THR A 315 -10.49 -28.96 -10.73
N THR A 316 -9.77 -29.63 -11.62
CA THR A 316 -8.84 -30.68 -11.15
C THR A 316 -8.02 -30.06 -10.03
N ALA A 317 -7.78 -30.79 -8.93
CA ALA A 317 -6.71 -30.41 -8.04
C ALA A 317 -5.45 -30.39 -8.91
N ASP A 318 -4.98 -29.20 -9.25
CA ASP A 318 -3.76 -29.07 -10.02
C ASP A 318 -2.64 -29.58 -9.13
N THR A 319 -1.95 -30.62 -9.59
CA THR A 319 -0.84 -31.25 -8.86
C THR A 319 0.50 -30.97 -9.52
N GLN A 320 0.49 -30.30 -10.68
CA GLN A 320 1.71 -29.99 -11.40
C GLN A 320 2.24 -28.65 -10.89
N ALA A 321 3.52 -28.64 -10.49
CA ALA A 321 4.16 -27.41 -10.07
C ALA A 321 4.57 -26.55 -11.28
N PRO A 322 4.53 -25.21 -11.14
CA PRO A 322 5.05 -24.31 -12.16
C PRO A 322 6.51 -24.57 -12.50
N SER A 323 6.93 -24.16 -13.70
CA SER A 323 8.36 -24.12 -14.05
C SER A 323 9.13 -23.17 -13.13
N ALA A 324 10.41 -23.44 -12.88
CA ALA A 324 11.24 -22.55 -12.07
C ALA A 324 11.44 -21.19 -12.79
N PRO A 325 11.32 -20.05 -12.08
CA PRO A 325 11.65 -18.76 -12.67
C PRO A 325 13.11 -18.74 -13.17
N THR A 326 13.36 -18.09 -14.30
CA THR A 326 14.71 -18.02 -14.90
C THR A 326 15.19 -16.58 -15.03
N SER A 327 16.49 -16.41 -15.27
CA SER A 327 17.13 -15.10 -15.49
C SER A 327 16.87 -14.11 -14.34
N LEU A 328 16.89 -14.57 -13.10
CA LEU A 328 16.81 -13.68 -11.93
C LEU A 328 18.04 -12.76 -11.94
N THR A 329 17.78 -11.46 -11.97
CA THR A 329 18.80 -10.41 -11.95
C THR A 329 18.49 -9.37 -10.89
N ALA A 330 19.52 -8.64 -10.46
CA ALA A 330 19.41 -7.54 -9.51
C ALA A 330 19.91 -6.23 -10.14
N SER A 331 19.29 -5.12 -9.78
CA SER A 331 19.63 -3.78 -10.28
C SER A 331 19.26 -2.69 -9.26
N GLY A 332 19.70 -1.46 -9.48
CA GLY A 332 19.34 -0.33 -8.60
C GLY A 332 19.74 -0.54 -7.14
N ILE A 333 20.90 -1.15 -6.91
CA ILE A 333 21.39 -1.50 -5.57
C ILE A 333 21.75 -0.21 -4.83
N THR A 334 21.21 -0.04 -3.63
CA THR A 334 21.53 1.07 -2.71
C THR A 334 22.12 0.54 -1.41
N GLN A 335 22.23 1.39 -0.38
CA GLN A 335 22.62 1.00 0.97
C GLN A 335 21.62 0.02 1.61
N THR A 336 20.33 0.20 1.34
CA THR A 336 19.25 -0.50 2.04
C THR A 336 18.25 -1.19 1.12
N THR A 337 18.45 -1.10 -0.20
CA THR A 337 17.51 -1.63 -1.20
C THR A 337 18.17 -2.27 -2.42
N THR A 338 17.43 -3.11 -3.12
CA THR A 338 17.76 -3.60 -4.48
C THR A 338 16.47 -3.96 -5.24
N ASN A 339 16.48 -3.89 -6.56
CA ASN A 339 15.39 -4.34 -7.42
C ASN A 339 15.73 -5.69 -8.03
N LEU A 340 14.85 -6.67 -7.84
CA LEU A 340 14.92 -7.98 -8.48
C LEU A 340 13.96 -8.05 -9.66
N SER A 341 14.38 -8.71 -10.74
CA SER A 341 13.52 -9.05 -11.87
C SER A 341 13.87 -10.42 -12.44
N TRP A 342 12.89 -11.14 -12.96
CA TRP A 342 13.04 -12.48 -13.51
C TRP A 342 12.07 -12.73 -14.68
N THR A 343 12.32 -13.80 -15.43
CA THR A 343 11.42 -14.28 -16.48
C THR A 343 10.25 -15.04 -15.86
N ALA A 344 9.04 -14.81 -16.36
CA ALA A 344 7.83 -15.48 -15.90
C ALA A 344 7.91 -17.01 -16.03
N SER A 345 7.37 -17.71 -15.03
CA SER A 345 7.15 -19.14 -15.07
C SER A 345 5.92 -19.49 -15.90
N THR A 346 5.84 -20.75 -16.34
CA THR A 346 4.72 -21.33 -17.07
C THR A 346 4.16 -22.50 -16.29
N ASP A 347 2.87 -22.73 -16.44
CA ASP A 347 2.14 -23.78 -15.77
C ASP A 347 0.94 -24.23 -16.62
N ASN A 348 0.41 -25.43 -16.39
CA ASN A 348 -0.74 -26.00 -17.11
C ASN A 348 -2.07 -25.32 -16.77
N VAL A 349 -2.24 -24.78 -15.55
CA VAL A 349 -3.43 -24.01 -15.16
C VAL A 349 -3.08 -22.53 -15.02
N GLY A 350 -1.95 -22.21 -14.42
CA GLY A 350 -1.42 -20.85 -14.38
C GLY A 350 -0.69 -20.49 -13.09
N VAL A 351 0.28 -19.59 -13.22
CA VAL A 351 1.08 -19.07 -12.11
C VAL A 351 0.33 -17.90 -11.45
N THR A 352 0.11 -17.98 -10.14
CA THR A 352 -0.60 -16.96 -9.36
C THR A 352 0.34 -16.03 -8.60
N GLY A 353 1.59 -16.43 -8.38
CA GLY A 353 2.58 -15.57 -7.73
C GLY A 353 3.98 -16.15 -7.64
N TYR A 354 4.87 -15.34 -7.09
CA TYR A 354 6.29 -15.62 -6.91
C TYR A 354 6.69 -15.32 -5.48
N GLU A 355 7.23 -16.31 -4.78
CA GLU A 355 7.79 -16.14 -3.45
C GLU A 355 9.29 -15.83 -3.55
N VAL A 356 9.70 -14.73 -2.93
CA VAL A 356 11.07 -14.22 -2.97
C VAL A 356 11.79 -14.61 -1.68
N PHE A 357 13.01 -15.14 -1.81
CA PHE A 357 13.82 -15.59 -0.69
C PHE A 357 15.12 -14.80 -0.59
N GLN A 358 15.53 -14.46 0.63
CA GLN A 358 16.85 -13.96 0.98
C GLN A 358 17.58 -15.04 1.78
N GLY A 359 18.55 -15.70 1.16
CA GLY A 359 19.12 -16.95 1.67
C GLY A 359 18.01 -18.01 1.79
N SER A 360 17.76 -18.46 3.02
CA SER A 360 16.66 -19.40 3.34
C SER A 360 15.37 -18.72 3.81
N ASN A 361 15.39 -17.40 4.06
CA ASN A 361 14.25 -16.68 4.64
C ASN A 361 13.31 -16.19 3.54
N SER A 362 12.01 -16.48 3.66
CA SER A 362 10.99 -15.93 2.76
C SER A 362 10.72 -14.46 3.09
N LEU A 363 10.72 -13.61 2.06
CA LEU A 363 10.37 -12.20 2.13
C LEU A 363 8.90 -11.95 1.74
N GLY A 364 8.15 -13.01 1.39
CA GLY A 364 6.76 -12.93 0.97
C GLY A 364 6.55 -13.19 -0.53
N THR A 365 5.30 -13.05 -0.96
CA THR A 365 4.85 -13.37 -2.33
C THR A 365 4.44 -12.11 -3.09
N VAL A 366 4.83 -12.03 -4.36
CA VAL A 366 4.44 -10.97 -5.31
C VAL A 366 3.79 -11.58 -6.55
N THR A 367 2.93 -10.85 -7.24
CA THR A 367 2.30 -11.32 -8.49
C THR A 367 3.06 -10.87 -9.74
N ALA A 368 3.82 -9.77 -9.64
CA ALA A 368 4.68 -9.28 -10.71
C ALA A 368 5.95 -10.14 -10.85
N THR A 369 6.62 -10.02 -12.00
CA THR A 369 7.94 -10.64 -12.27
C THR A 369 9.11 -9.77 -11.80
N SER A 370 8.86 -8.95 -10.78
CA SER A 370 9.85 -8.08 -10.15
C SER A 370 9.46 -7.80 -8.70
N SER A 371 10.46 -7.46 -7.88
CA SER A 371 10.27 -7.07 -6.48
C SER A 371 11.33 -6.08 -6.04
N ASN A 372 10.91 -5.04 -5.31
CA ASN A 372 11.82 -4.12 -4.63
C ASN A 372 12.06 -4.63 -3.21
N ILE A 373 13.31 -4.97 -2.91
CA ILE A 373 13.72 -5.41 -1.58
C ILE A 373 14.19 -4.20 -0.80
N THR A 374 13.68 -4.03 0.42
CA THR A 374 14.01 -2.91 1.31
C THR A 374 14.46 -3.44 2.67
N GLY A 375 14.96 -2.55 3.53
CA GLY A 375 15.39 -2.90 4.89
C GLY A 375 16.66 -3.73 4.94
N LEU A 376 17.45 -3.71 3.86
CA LEU A 376 18.77 -4.34 3.85
C LEU A 376 19.76 -3.54 4.69
N THR A 377 20.75 -4.21 5.24
CA THR A 377 21.89 -3.59 5.92
C THR A 377 22.95 -3.25 4.89
N ALA A 378 23.60 -2.11 5.03
CA ALA A 378 24.65 -1.68 4.14
C ALA A 378 25.91 -2.56 4.21
N ASN A 379 26.73 -2.51 3.16
CA ASN A 379 27.96 -3.30 3.00
C ASN A 379 27.78 -4.79 3.33
N THR A 380 26.61 -5.35 3.01
CA THR A 380 26.25 -6.73 3.35
C THR A 380 25.89 -7.47 2.08
N THR A 381 26.52 -8.64 1.90
CA THR A 381 26.19 -9.53 0.77
C THR A 381 24.97 -10.37 1.10
N TYR A 382 23.95 -10.25 0.26
CA TYR A 382 22.73 -11.04 0.28
C TYR A 382 22.69 -11.95 -0.94
N SER A 383 22.05 -13.11 -0.80
CA SER A 383 21.75 -14.00 -1.91
C SER A 383 20.24 -14.13 -2.05
N PHE A 384 19.72 -13.97 -3.27
CA PHE A 384 18.29 -14.04 -3.54
C PHE A 384 17.96 -15.17 -4.50
N THR A 385 16.83 -15.83 -4.25
CA THR A 385 16.19 -16.80 -5.16
C THR A 385 14.68 -16.56 -5.19
N VAL A 386 14.02 -17.04 -6.23
CA VAL A 386 12.56 -16.92 -6.39
C VAL A 386 11.96 -18.28 -6.74
N LYS A 387 10.78 -18.58 -6.20
CA LYS A 387 9.95 -19.75 -6.57
C LYS A 387 8.59 -19.29 -7.05
N ALA A 388 8.04 -19.95 -8.08
CA ALA A 388 6.68 -19.71 -8.56
C ALA A 388 5.67 -20.58 -7.81
N LYS A 389 4.44 -20.06 -7.70
CA LYS A 389 3.28 -20.73 -7.11
C LYS A 389 2.08 -20.64 -8.04
N ASP A 390 1.25 -21.66 -8.06
CA ASP A 390 -0.05 -21.67 -8.74
C ASP A 390 -1.21 -21.47 -7.75
N ALA A 391 -2.44 -21.54 -8.26
CA ALA A 391 -3.66 -21.39 -7.47
C ALA A 391 -3.94 -22.59 -6.54
N ALA A 392 -3.39 -23.76 -6.85
CA ALA A 392 -3.57 -24.99 -6.08
C ALA A 392 -2.53 -25.14 -4.96
N GLY A 393 -1.51 -24.29 -4.94
CA GLY A 393 -0.46 -24.25 -3.93
C GLY A 393 0.77 -25.09 -4.28
N ASN A 394 0.92 -25.58 -5.52
CA ASN A 394 2.16 -26.23 -5.91
C ASN A 394 3.27 -25.18 -6.06
N VAL A 395 4.50 -25.59 -5.75
CA VAL A 395 5.66 -24.69 -5.71
C VAL A 395 6.76 -25.21 -6.63
N SER A 396 7.28 -24.33 -7.48
CA SER A 396 8.39 -24.66 -8.37
C SER A 396 9.71 -24.95 -7.62
N ALA A 397 10.69 -25.50 -8.34
CA ALA A 397 12.09 -25.40 -7.92
C ALA A 397 12.54 -23.92 -7.86
N SER A 398 13.62 -23.64 -7.12
CA SER A 398 14.21 -22.29 -7.04
C SER A 398 14.80 -21.86 -8.38
N SER A 399 14.73 -20.55 -8.66
CA SER A 399 15.49 -19.91 -9.73
C SER A 399 17.01 -20.05 -9.55
N ASN A 400 17.78 -19.51 -10.51
CA ASN A 400 19.19 -19.18 -10.26
C ASN A 400 19.30 -18.24 -9.05
N ALA A 401 20.41 -18.37 -8.30
CA ALA A 401 20.72 -17.45 -7.22
C ALA A 401 21.41 -16.20 -7.78
N VAL A 402 21.06 -15.03 -7.24
CA VAL A 402 21.78 -13.78 -7.49
C VAL A 402 22.36 -13.26 -6.18
N SER A 403 23.66 -12.98 -6.16
CA SER A 403 24.33 -12.39 -5.00
C SER A 403 24.50 -10.88 -5.21
N VAL A 404 24.08 -10.10 -4.21
CA VAL A 404 24.09 -8.64 -4.23
C VAL A 404 24.77 -8.16 -2.96
N THR A 405 25.79 -7.33 -3.10
CA THR A 405 26.37 -6.58 -1.97
C THR A 405 25.77 -5.18 -1.99
N THR A 406 25.04 -4.82 -0.93
CA THR A 406 24.52 -3.46 -0.75
C THR A 406 25.67 -2.46 -0.70
N LEU A 407 25.38 -1.22 -1.11
CA LEU A 407 26.34 -0.12 -0.95
C LEU A 407 26.63 0.07 0.54
N SER A 408 27.78 0.65 0.88
CA SER A 408 28.13 0.92 2.27
C SER A 408 27.38 2.14 2.82
N ASP A 409 27.00 2.11 4.11
CA ASP A 409 26.39 3.23 4.86
C ASP A 409 27.41 4.35 5.06
N THR A 410 28.69 4.00 4.92
CA THR A 410 29.74 4.97 4.68
C THR A 410 29.80 5.24 3.18
N PRO A 411 29.77 6.51 2.72
CA PRO A 411 30.27 6.80 1.39
C PRO A 411 31.64 6.14 1.29
N SER A 412 31.82 5.23 0.32
CA SER A 412 33.09 4.55 0.13
C SER A 412 34.10 5.56 -0.39
N GLY A 413 34.62 6.31 0.56
CA GLY A 413 35.71 7.23 0.44
C GLY A 413 36.11 7.69 1.84
N GLY A 414 36.08 6.77 2.82
CA GLY A 414 36.65 7.02 4.13
C GLY A 414 38.06 7.55 3.91
N CYS A 415 38.27 8.82 4.24
CA CYS A 415 39.55 9.47 4.06
C CYS A 415 40.55 8.80 5.00
N THR A 416 41.23 7.74 4.57
CA THR A 416 42.29 7.13 5.38
C THR A 416 43.43 8.14 5.46
N GLY A 417 43.55 8.82 6.61
CA GLY A 417 44.48 9.93 6.80
C GLY A 417 43.98 11.30 6.36
N GLY A 418 42.66 11.47 6.14
CA GLY A 418 42.07 12.77 5.79
C GLY A 418 41.97 13.76 6.94
N ILE A 419 41.60 15.00 6.60
CA ILE A 419 41.38 16.07 7.56
C ILE A 419 40.08 15.80 8.34
N THR A 420 40.19 15.78 9.66
CA THR A 420 39.07 15.51 10.61
C THR A 420 38.83 16.67 11.58
N SER A 421 39.69 17.69 11.57
CA SER A 421 39.59 18.88 12.43
C SER A 421 39.13 20.08 11.61
N PHE A 422 38.07 20.74 12.06
CA PHE A 422 37.48 21.91 11.43
C PHE A 422 37.37 23.08 12.43
N PRO A 423 37.56 24.34 11.99
CA PRO A 423 37.81 24.77 10.61
C PRO A 423 39.20 24.36 10.10
N TYR A 424 39.27 23.94 8.85
CA TYR A 424 40.52 23.72 8.12
C TYR A 424 40.81 24.96 7.25
N GLY A 425 42.08 25.33 7.11
CA GLY A 425 42.50 26.44 6.26
C GLY A 425 43.83 26.16 5.57
N GLU A 426 43.94 26.61 4.33
CA GLU A 426 45.14 26.62 3.52
C GLU A 426 45.25 27.97 2.79
N SER A 427 46.28 28.74 3.13
CA SER A 427 46.62 30.02 2.50
C SER A 427 47.90 29.93 1.67
N PHE A 428 48.41 28.72 1.47
CA PHE A 428 49.60 28.42 0.69
C PHE A 428 50.88 29.08 1.17
N GLU A 429 50.95 29.68 2.36
CA GLU A 429 52.14 30.41 2.84
C GLU A 429 53.37 29.51 3.06
N SER A 430 53.16 28.20 3.24
CA SER A 430 54.23 27.21 3.46
C SER A 430 54.30 26.10 2.39
N GLY A 431 53.74 26.35 1.21
CA GLY A 431 53.65 25.37 0.11
C GLY A 431 52.21 24.96 -0.18
N LEU A 432 52.00 23.74 -0.68
CA LEU A 432 50.65 23.22 -0.99
C LEU A 432 49.94 22.60 0.23
N GLY A 433 50.64 22.44 1.36
CA GLY A 433 50.13 21.71 2.51
C GLY A 433 49.70 20.29 2.13
N ALA A 434 48.42 19.99 2.33
CA ALA A 434 47.83 18.69 2.00
C ALA A 434 47.20 18.62 0.59
N TRP A 435 47.27 19.70 -0.18
CA TRP A 435 46.78 19.74 -1.56
C TRP A 435 47.77 19.10 -2.52
N THR A 436 47.25 18.53 -3.61
CA THR A 436 48.06 17.83 -4.62
C THR A 436 47.67 18.25 -6.03
N GLN A 437 48.67 18.33 -6.90
CA GLN A 437 48.44 18.50 -8.35
C GLN A 437 47.89 17.21 -8.94
N ALA A 438 47.03 17.31 -9.95
CA ALA A 438 46.75 16.17 -10.80
C ALA A 438 47.95 15.85 -11.71
N THR A 439 47.92 14.67 -12.32
CA THR A 439 48.98 14.19 -13.23
C THR A 439 48.45 13.87 -14.64
N GLY A 440 47.18 14.15 -14.91
CA GLY A 440 46.49 13.80 -16.15
C GLY A 440 45.90 15.00 -16.90
N ASP A 441 46.20 16.20 -16.42
CA ASP A 441 45.88 17.50 -16.97
C ASP A 441 47.05 18.07 -17.80
N ASP A 442 46.82 19.19 -18.48
CA ASP A 442 47.82 19.80 -19.37
C ASP A 442 48.88 20.62 -18.60
N LEU A 443 48.49 21.23 -17.48
CA LEU A 443 49.25 22.24 -16.74
C LEU A 443 49.10 22.04 -15.23
N ASN A 444 50.06 22.55 -14.48
CA ASN A 444 50.00 22.59 -13.02
C ASN A 444 49.61 23.99 -12.51
N TRP A 445 48.97 24.04 -11.34
CA TRP A 445 48.82 25.29 -10.60
C TRP A 445 50.18 25.76 -10.06
N THR A 446 50.56 27.00 -10.30
CA THR A 446 51.83 27.57 -9.85
C THR A 446 51.63 28.38 -8.58
N ARG A 447 52.54 28.24 -7.62
CA ARG A 447 52.56 29.02 -6.39
C ARG A 447 53.42 30.26 -6.56
N ASP A 448 52.89 31.43 -6.23
CA ASP A 448 53.60 32.71 -6.42
C ASP A 448 53.20 33.77 -5.39
N SER A 449 54.04 34.79 -5.24
CA SER A 449 53.86 35.95 -4.37
C SER A 449 54.31 37.27 -5.02
N GLY A 450 54.80 37.24 -6.26
CA GLY A 450 55.41 38.39 -6.94
C GLY A 450 54.56 39.02 -8.05
N GLY A 451 53.31 38.58 -8.21
CA GLY A 451 52.47 38.93 -9.36
C GLY A 451 52.69 37.98 -10.53
N THR A 452 51.61 37.66 -11.25
CA THR A 452 51.66 36.69 -12.34
C THR A 452 52.60 37.15 -13.47
N PRO A 453 53.35 36.23 -14.11
CA PRO A 453 54.28 36.56 -15.19
C PRO A 453 53.68 37.33 -16.38
N SER A 454 52.40 37.11 -16.69
CA SER A 454 51.70 37.86 -17.74
C SER A 454 51.38 39.30 -17.31
N SER A 455 51.58 40.25 -18.23
CA SER A 455 51.28 41.66 -17.93
C SER A 455 49.76 41.93 -17.89
N ASN A 456 49.34 42.79 -16.95
CA ASN A 456 47.92 43.15 -16.75
C ASN A 456 47.01 41.95 -16.45
N THR A 457 47.52 40.96 -15.72
CA THR A 457 46.76 39.82 -15.22
C THR A 457 47.03 39.58 -13.75
N GLY A 458 46.20 38.72 -13.13
CA GLY A 458 46.46 38.17 -11.81
C GLY A 458 46.53 39.20 -10.68
N PRO A 459 46.69 38.72 -9.44
CA PRO A 459 46.84 39.57 -8.26
C PRO A 459 48.30 40.01 -8.06
N ALA A 460 48.52 41.11 -7.34
CA ALA A 460 49.87 41.54 -6.94
C ALA A 460 50.43 40.76 -5.73
N SER A 461 49.56 40.21 -4.89
CA SER A 461 49.88 39.43 -3.69
C SER A 461 48.71 38.51 -3.33
N GLY A 462 48.96 37.56 -2.43
CA GLY A 462 47.91 36.72 -1.83
C GLY A 462 46.81 37.54 -1.15
N SER A 463 45.62 36.95 -1.07
CA SER A 463 44.47 37.45 -0.29
C SER A 463 44.62 37.20 1.21
N ALA A 464 45.36 36.16 1.59
CA ALA A 464 45.61 35.75 2.98
C ALA A 464 47.10 35.53 3.23
N GLY A 465 47.86 36.62 3.20
CA GLY A 465 49.32 36.59 3.30
C GLY A 465 49.94 37.14 2.03
N SER A 466 51.03 36.54 1.57
CA SER A 466 51.73 36.97 0.36
C SER A 466 51.59 35.97 -0.79
N TRP A 467 51.36 34.69 -0.51
CA TRP A 467 51.36 33.62 -1.50
C TRP A 467 49.96 33.27 -1.97
N TYR A 468 49.85 32.79 -3.20
CA TYR A 468 48.62 32.28 -3.81
C TYR A 468 48.94 31.19 -4.83
N MET A 469 47.92 30.48 -5.29
CA MET A 469 48.01 29.55 -6.42
C MET A 469 47.40 30.19 -7.66
N PHE A 470 48.02 30.04 -8.83
CA PHE A 470 47.46 30.52 -10.09
C PHE A 470 47.76 29.59 -11.25
N VAL A 471 47.10 29.79 -12.38
CA VAL A 471 47.45 29.12 -13.65
C VAL A 471 47.90 30.18 -14.64
N GLU A 472 49.14 30.04 -15.10
CA GLU A 472 49.75 30.92 -16.10
C GLU A 472 49.23 30.57 -17.50
N ALA A 473 48.57 31.53 -18.14
CA ALA A 473 47.91 31.34 -19.43
C ALA A 473 48.69 31.91 -20.62
N SER A 474 49.99 32.25 -20.50
CA SER A 474 50.85 32.62 -21.65
C SER A 474 51.29 31.43 -22.52
N SER A 475 51.80 31.71 -23.73
CA SER A 475 52.18 30.67 -24.70
C SER A 475 53.26 29.75 -24.11
N PRO A 476 53.10 28.41 -24.14
CA PRO A 476 52.12 27.62 -24.91
C PRO A 476 50.87 27.16 -24.13
N ASN A 477 50.56 27.77 -22.98
CA ASN A 477 49.56 27.31 -22.00
C ASN A 477 48.11 27.71 -22.32
N TYR A 478 47.85 28.18 -23.54
CA TYR A 478 46.53 28.53 -24.04
C TYR A 478 46.45 28.25 -25.56
N PRO A 479 45.25 27.98 -26.13
CA PRO A 479 43.94 27.90 -25.48
C PRO A 479 43.61 26.53 -24.88
N SER A 480 42.56 26.50 -24.04
CA SER A 480 41.85 25.29 -23.61
C SER A 480 42.70 24.26 -22.86
N LYS A 481 43.71 24.73 -22.12
CA LYS A 481 44.56 23.86 -21.30
C LYS A 481 43.96 23.65 -19.92
N SER A 482 43.96 22.40 -19.49
CA SER A 482 43.45 21.99 -18.19
C SER A 482 44.52 22.06 -17.10
N ALA A 483 44.12 22.51 -15.90
CA ALA A 483 44.92 22.43 -14.68
C ALA A 483 44.02 22.09 -13.50
N ILE A 484 44.40 21.09 -12.70
CA ILE A 484 43.58 20.53 -11.62
C ILE A 484 44.39 20.48 -10.33
N LEU A 485 43.87 21.15 -9.30
CA LEU A 485 44.40 21.07 -7.94
C LEU A 485 43.40 20.34 -7.03
N ASN A 486 43.81 19.20 -6.48
CA ASN A 486 42.99 18.36 -5.63
C ASN A 486 43.21 18.71 -4.16
N SER A 487 42.12 18.82 -3.42
CA SER A 487 42.15 18.96 -1.97
C SER A 487 42.55 17.64 -1.31
N PRO A 488 42.99 17.68 -0.04
CA PRO A 488 42.92 16.48 0.79
C PRO A 488 41.47 16.01 0.90
N CYS A 489 41.29 14.77 1.32
CA CYS A 489 39.97 14.25 1.65
C CYS A 489 39.55 14.77 3.04
N PHE A 490 38.35 15.32 3.15
CA PHE A 490 37.75 15.84 4.38
C PHE A 490 36.72 14.84 4.92
N ASN A 491 36.88 14.43 6.18
CA ASN A 491 35.93 13.55 6.85
C ASN A 491 34.88 14.38 7.59
N LEU A 492 33.65 14.40 7.09
CA LEU A 492 32.54 15.19 7.59
C LEU A 492 31.58 14.38 8.49
N SER A 493 31.98 13.20 8.95
CA SER A 493 31.12 12.30 9.73
C SER A 493 30.74 12.87 11.11
N SER A 494 31.53 13.79 11.67
CA SER A 494 31.33 14.38 12.99
C SER A 494 30.82 15.83 12.98
N VAL A 495 30.59 16.42 11.80
CA VAL A 495 30.10 17.80 11.67
C VAL A 495 28.63 17.82 11.25
N SER A 496 27.88 18.83 11.68
CA SER A 496 26.46 18.99 11.33
C SER A 496 26.22 19.98 10.19
N ASN A 497 27.22 20.79 9.86
CA ASN A 497 27.22 21.73 8.75
C ASN A 497 28.62 21.75 8.12
N ALA A 498 28.72 22.02 6.83
CA ALA A 498 30.00 22.13 6.14
C ALA A 498 29.93 23.18 5.02
N PHE A 499 30.90 24.09 4.98
CA PHE A 499 31.02 25.12 3.96
C PHE A 499 32.45 25.18 3.44
N PHE A 500 32.61 25.22 2.13
CA PHE A 500 33.91 25.42 1.49
C PHE A 500 34.03 26.86 1.01
N THR A 501 35.03 27.58 1.53
CA THR A 501 35.27 28.98 1.17
C THR A 501 36.64 29.15 0.54
N PHE A 502 36.76 30.08 -0.39
CA PHE A 502 38.05 30.47 -0.98
C PHE A 502 37.94 31.84 -1.63
N ASP A 503 39.09 32.47 -1.82
CA ASP A 503 39.22 33.70 -2.58
C ASP A 503 39.73 33.37 -3.98
N TYR A 504 39.25 34.11 -4.98
CA TYR A 504 39.68 33.97 -6.37
C TYR A 504 39.95 35.35 -6.99
N HIS A 505 40.89 35.39 -7.94
CA HIS A 505 41.24 36.59 -8.69
C HIS A 505 41.17 36.30 -10.18
N MET A 506 40.31 37.02 -10.90
CA MET A 506 40.07 36.86 -12.34
C MET A 506 40.25 38.20 -13.04
N TYR A 507 41.50 38.58 -13.31
CA TYR A 507 41.84 39.84 -13.96
C TYR A 507 42.64 39.58 -15.22
N GLY A 508 42.20 40.15 -16.34
CA GLY A 508 42.82 39.97 -17.65
C GLY A 508 41.92 40.43 -18.79
N ALA A 509 42.01 39.75 -19.94
CA ALA A 509 41.26 40.08 -21.15
C ALA A 509 39.79 39.57 -21.15
N SER A 510 39.12 39.64 -22.30
CA SER A 510 37.68 39.35 -22.45
C SER A 510 37.30 37.87 -22.33
N ASN A 511 38.22 36.94 -22.59
CA ASN A 511 37.96 35.51 -22.44
C ASN A 511 39.04 34.87 -21.57
N LEU A 512 38.77 34.78 -20.27
CA LEU A 512 39.65 34.09 -19.36
C LEU A 512 39.40 32.57 -19.41
N GLY A 513 38.47 32.00 -20.18
CA GLY A 513 38.12 30.57 -20.06
C GLY A 513 37.25 30.27 -18.83
N SER A 514 37.46 29.14 -18.15
CA SER A 514 36.61 28.72 -17.02
C SER A 514 37.37 28.20 -15.79
N ILE A 515 36.78 28.35 -14.62
CA ILE A 515 37.18 27.70 -13.37
C ILE A 515 35.95 27.06 -12.73
N ALA A 516 36.10 25.82 -12.27
CA ALA A 516 35.07 25.09 -11.55
C ALA A 516 35.62 24.54 -10.24
N VAL A 517 34.72 24.40 -9.25
CA VAL A 517 34.96 23.58 -8.08
C VAL A 517 34.09 22.35 -8.21
N GLU A 518 34.72 21.19 -8.13
CA GLU A 518 34.03 19.91 -8.17
C GLU A 518 34.22 19.14 -6.87
N ALA A 519 33.24 18.32 -6.52
CA ALA A 519 33.22 17.52 -5.31
C ALA A 519 33.02 16.03 -5.63
N SER A 520 33.68 15.19 -4.85
CA SER A 520 33.60 13.74 -4.92
C SER A 520 33.32 13.16 -3.53
N ASN A 521 32.36 12.24 -3.44
CA ASN A 521 32.05 11.47 -2.24
C ASN A 521 32.54 10.01 -2.33
N ASN A 522 33.39 9.69 -3.32
CA ASN A 522 33.87 8.34 -3.61
C ASN A 522 35.37 8.31 -3.94
N SER A 523 36.15 9.06 -3.17
CA SER A 523 37.62 9.16 -3.31
C SER A 523 38.11 9.50 -4.72
N GLY A 524 37.41 10.41 -5.40
CA GLY A 524 37.80 10.90 -6.72
C GLY A 524 37.43 9.97 -7.88
N SER A 525 36.65 8.90 -7.64
CA SER A 525 36.18 8.01 -8.72
C SER A 525 35.17 8.70 -9.64
N SER A 526 34.36 9.62 -9.10
CA SER A 526 33.49 10.51 -9.86
C SER A 526 33.43 11.89 -9.22
N TRP A 527 33.19 12.91 -10.04
CA TRP A 527 33.18 14.32 -9.65
C TRP A 527 31.91 15.01 -10.12
N ALA A 528 31.34 15.87 -9.28
CA ALA A 528 30.21 16.72 -9.61
C ALA A 528 30.59 18.19 -9.43
N ALA A 529 30.29 19.05 -10.41
CA ALA A 529 30.53 20.47 -10.29
C ALA A 529 29.57 21.11 -9.27
N ILE A 530 30.12 21.69 -8.21
CA ILE A 530 29.39 22.46 -7.19
C ILE A 530 29.44 23.96 -7.46
N ARG A 531 30.40 24.40 -8.28
CA ARG A 531 30.45 25.74 -8.88
C ARG A 531 31.15 25.67 -10.23
N SER A 532 30.66 26.45 -11.20
CA SER A 532 31.39 26.73 -12.44
C SER A 532 31.27 28.21 -12.76
N GLN A 533 32.36 28.82 -13.21
CA GLN A 533 32.42 30.20 -13.67
C GLN A 533 33.22 30.26 -14.97
N SER A 534 32.69 30.97 -15.95
CA SER A 534 33.36 31.23 -17.23
C SER A 534 33.23 32.71 -17.61
N GLY A 535 34.13 33.19 -18.47
CA GLY A 535 34.00 34.50 -19.12
C GLY A 535 35.11 35.51 -18.80
N ALA A 536 34.73 36.79 -18.85
CA ALA A 536 35.64 37.93 -18.84
C ALA A 536 36.14 38.32 -17.43
N THR A 537 37.12 39.23 -17.41
CA THR A 537 37.64 39.91 -16.22
C THR A 537 36.54 40.33 -15.22
N GLN A 538 36.81 40.08 -13.93
CA GLN A 538 35.96 40.47 -12.79
C GLN A 538 36.50 41.72 -12.08
N GLY A 539 37.47 42.41 -12.71
CA GLY A 539 38.19 43.52 -12.10
C GLY A 539 39.47 43.06 -11.39
N ASN A 540 40.35 44.02 -11.08
CA ASN A 540 41.62 43.78 -10.40
C ASN A 540 41.42 43.77 -8.88
N ALA A 541 40.66 42.81 -8.38
CA ALA A 541 40.39 42.62 -6.97
C ALA A 541 40.10 41.13 -6.65
N TRP A 542 40.53 40.69 -5.48
CA TRP A 542 40.15 39.39 -4.93
C TRP A 542 38.66 39.35 -4.63
N GLN A 543 38.03 38.21 -4.89
CA GLN A 543 36.62 37.94 -4.64
C GLN A 543 36.49 36.68 -3.79
N SER A 544 35.62 36.70 -2.79
CA SER A 544 35.39 35.56 -1.89
C SER A 544 34.16 34.76 -2.27
N VAL A 545 34.22 33.44 -2.11
CA VAL A 545 33.10 32.53 -2.33
C VAL A 545 32.89 31.61 -1.14
N SER A 546 31.62 31.27 -0.90
CA SER A 546 31.19 30.25 0.05
C SER A 546 30.27 29.27 -0.65
N LEU A 547 30.65 27.98 -0.63
CA LEU A 547 29.89 26.88 -1.20
C LEU A 547 29.34 26.01 -0.07
N ASP A 548 28.04 25.69 -0.14
CA ASP A 548 27.40 24.77 0.79
C ASP A 548 27.77 23.31 0.44
N LEU A 549 28.22 22.56 1.45
CA LEU A 549 28.55 21.14 1.34
C LEU A 549 27.59 20.25 2.14
N SER A 550 26.40 20.74 2.48
CA SER A 550 25.35 20.01 3.21
C SER A 550 25.08 18.60 2.65
N ALA A 551 25.12 18.43 1.32
CA ALA A 551 24.94 17.13 0.66
C ALA A 551 26.02 16.07 0.97
N TYR A 552 27.15 16.49 1.57
CA TYR A 552 28.30 15.63 1.90
C TYR A 552 28.49 15.46 3.42
N VAL A 553 27.70 16.16 4.24
CA VAL A 553 27.71 16.05 5.70
C VAL A 553 27.32 14.64 6.14
N GLY A 554 27.97 14.13 7.20
CA GLY A 554 27.80 12.74 7.66
C GLY A 554 28.68 11.73 6.91
N GLY A 555 29.37 12.16 5.85
CA GLY A 555 30.23 11.33 5.02
C GLY A 555 31.66 11.87 4.91
N SER A 556 32.21 11.81 3.70
CA SER A 556 33.48 12.43 3.33
C SER A 556 33.35 13.15 1.99
N VAL A 557 34.23 14.12 1.77
CA VAL A 557 34.31 14.86 0.52
C VAL A 557 35.76 15.13 0.14
N GLN A 558 36.08 14.93 -1.13
CA GLN A 558 37.27 15.48 -1.76
C GLN A 558 36.82 16.54 -2.77
N LEU A 559 37.52 17.67 -2.79
CA LEU A 559 37.25 18.79 -3.68
C LEU A 559 38.39 18.94 -4.68
N ARG A 560 38.12 19.57 -5.82
CA ARG A 560 39.17 20.00 -6.73
C ARG A 560 38.81 21.30 -7.44
N PHE A 561 39.83 22.11 -7.68
CA PHE A 561 39.73 23.24 -8.60
C PHE A 561 40.08 22.75 -10.00
N VAL A 562 39.15 22.89 -10.95
CA VAL A 562 39.35 22.55 -12.36
C VAL A 562 39.39 23.83 -13.17
N ARG A 563 40.54 24.10 -13.77
CA ARG A 563 40.78 25.30 -14.56
C ARG A 563 40.97 24.93 -16.03
N ILE A 564 40.26 25.59 -16.94
CA ILE A 564 40.49 25.57 -18.38
C ILE A 564 40.90 26.98 -18.85
N THR A 565 42.08 27.14 -19.44
CA THR A 565 42.56 28.44 -19.94
C THR A 565 41.72 28.96 -21.12
N GLY A 566 41.57 30.29 -21.19
CA GLY A 566 40.89 30.98 -22.28
C GLY A 566 41.70 31.03 -23.57
N ASP A 567 41.33 31.89 -24.51
CA ASP A 567 41.98 32.00 -25.83
C ASP A 567 43.06 33.09 -25.93
N THR A 568 43.51 33.59 -24.78
CA THR A 568 44.43 34.72 -24.66
C THR A 568 45.49 34.47 -23.61
N TRP A 569 46.66 35.07 -23.79
CA TRP A 569 47.75 35.08 -22.81
C TRP A 569 47.36 35.82 -21.53
N GLN A 570 46.38 36.72 -21.62
CA GLN A 570 45.87 37.48 -20.47
C GLN A 570 44.80 36.71 -19.68
N ALA A 571 44.92 35.39 -19.54
CA ALA A 571 43.89 34.54 -18.95
C ALA A 571 44.30 33.92 -17.60
N ASP A 572 45.11 34.60 -16.81
CA ASP A 572 45.50 34.07 -15.50
C ASP A 572 44.33 34.11 -14.52
N ILE A 573 44.19 33.05 -13.74
CA ILE A 573 43.28 32.99 -12.60
C ILE A 573 44.05 32.52 -11.40
N ALA A 574 43.86 33.21 -10.28
CA ALA A 574 44.42 32.83 -8.99
C ALA A 574 43.34 32.42 -8.00
N ILE A 575 43.73 31.58 -7.04
CA ILE A 575 42.96 31.17 -5.87
C ILE A 575 43.83 31.29 -4.62
N ASP A 576 43.20 31.56 -3.49
CA ASP A 576 43.86 31.65 -2.19
C ASP A 576 42.84 31.52 -1.04
N ASN A 577 43.31 31.52 0.22
CA ASN A 577 42.51 31.57 1.44
C ASN A 577 41.44 30.46 1.53
N VAL A 578 41.83 29.25 1.15
CA VAL A 578 40.92 28.11 1.04
C VAL A 578 40.61 27.56 2.42
N LYS A 579 39.33 27.36 2.75
CA LYS A 579 38.90 26.86 4.06
C LYS A 579 37.75 25.87 3.93
N LEU A 580 37.67 24.95 4.89
CA LEU A 580 36.49 24.15 5.15
C LEU A 580 35.99 24.43 6.57
N LEU A 581 34.80 25.00 6.66
CA LEU A 581 34.18 25.48 7.90
C LEU A 581 33.05 24.54 8.31
N ASN A 582 32.88 24.31 9.61
CA ASN A 582 31.79 23.52 10.19
C ASN A 582 30.56 24.36 10.60
N ALA A 583 30.54 25.61 10.17
CA ALA A 583 29.43 26.55 10.31
C ALA A 583 29.44 27.48 9.10
N ALA A 584 28.28 28.04 8.76
CA ALA A 584 28.20 29.03 7.68
C ALA A 584 29.17 30.18 8.00
N PRO A 585 29.96 30.66 7.01
CA PRO A 585 30.74 31.86 7.22
C PRO A 585 29.77 32.97 7.62
N SER A 586 29.98 33.48 8.83
CA SER A 586 29.09 34.48 9.39
C SER A 586 29.20 35.75 8.55
N THR A 587 28.06 36.27 8.13
CA THR A 587 27.99 37.57 7.47
C THR A 587 28.13 38.73 8.47
N ASP A 588 28.21 38.42 9.76
CA ASP A 588 28.46 39.36 10.83
C ASP A 588 29.86 39.98 10.71
N ILE A 589 29.92 41.31 10.64
CA ILE A 589 31.18 42.06 10.68
C ILE A 589 32.09 41.68 11.85
N CYS A 590 31.53 41.24 12.97
CA CYS A 590 32.27 40.89 14.19
C CYS A 590 32.73 39.42 14.23
N ALA A 591 32.39 38.61 13.23
CA ALA A 591 32.69 37.19 13.25
C ALA A 591 34.20 36.91 13.32
N GLY A 592 34.62 36.13 14.32
CA GLY A 592 36.02 35.75 14.52
C GLY A 592 36.93 36.87 15.03
N VAL A 593 36.39 38.06 15.32
CA VAL A 593 37.15 39.19 15.85
C VAL A 593 37.09 39.19 17.39
N SER A 594 38.26 39.15 18.04
CA SER A 594 38.37 39.09 19.50
C SER A 594 37.95 40.40 20.17
N GLU A 595 37.48 40.32 21.42
CA GLU A 595 37.15 41.50 22.22
C GLU A 595 38.40 42.35 22.51
N TYR A 596 38.25 43.67 22.55
CA TYR A 596 39.33 44.60 22.86
C TYR A 596 39.91 44.34 24.26
N VAL A 597 41.23 44.23 24.35
CA VAL A 597 41.98 44.04 25.59
C VAL A 597 42.86 45.26 25.83
N SER A 598 42.63 45.99 26.91
CA SER A 598 43.31 47.27 27.20
C SER A 598 44.82 47.14 27.45
N THR A 599 45.30 45.94 27.74
CA THR A 599 46.72 45.64 28.01
C THR A 599 47.48 45.14 26.77
N GLN A 600 46.79 44.93 25.64
CA GLN A 600 47.39 44.45 24.40
C GLN A 600 47.76 45.62 23.48
N SER A 601 48.89 45.52 22.79
CA SER A 601 49.30 46.47 21.75
C SER A 601 48.66 46.10 20.41
N TYR A 602 48.15 47.08 19.68
CA TYR A 602 47.50 46.91 18.37
C TYR A 602 48.19 47.76 17.29
N SER A 603 48.38 47.19 16.11
CA SER A 603 48.95 47.82 14.91
C SER A 603 47.86 48.32 13.96
N THR A 604 48.20 49.26 13.06
CA THR A 604 47.27 49.73 12.02
C THR A 604 46.75 48.53 11.19
N GLY A 605 45.43 48.42 11.05
CA GLY A 605 44.74 47.32 10.40
C GLY A 605 44.15 46.28 11.36
N ASP A 606 44.58 46.26 12.63
CA ASP A 606 44.03 45.33 13.62
C ASP A 606 42.56 45.61 13.90
N ARG A 607 41.77 44.55 14.08
CA ARG A 607 40.34 44.63 14.37
C ARG A 607 40.02 44.05 15.75
N VAL A 608 39.08 44.69 16.45
CA VAL A 608 38.58 44.25 17.76
C VAL A 608 37.08 44.45 17.85
N THR A 609 36.41 43.64 18.67
CA THR A 609 35.02 43.89 19.08
C THR A 609 35.01 44.66 20.40
N TYR A 610 34.09 45.62 20.53
CA TYR A 610 33.87 46.32 21.79
C TYR A 610 32.43 46.82 21.88
N GLN A 611 31.74 46.50 22.99
CA GLN A 611 30.33 46.85 23.21
C GLN A 611 29.42 46.50 22.01
N GLY A 612 29.62 45.33 21.42
CA GLY A 612 28.83 44.87 20.28
C GLY A 612 29.05 45.65 18.98
N ASN A 613 30.19 46.31 18.81
CA ASN A 613 30.61 46.94 17.55
C ASN A 613 32.01 46.49 17.12
N LEU A 614 32.27 46.55 15.82
CA LEU A 614 33.59 46.27 15.23
C LEU A 614 34.40 47.57 15.09
N PHE A 615 35.65 47.52 15.54
CA PHE A 615 36.60 48.63 15.38
C PHE A 615 37.85 48.17 14.61
N GLU A 616 38.40 49.04 13.77
CA GLU A 616 39.68 48.86 13.08
C GLU A 616 40.68 49.96 13.46
N ARG A 617 41.93 49.58 13.75
CA ARG A 617 43.00 50.52 14.12
C ARG A 617 43.49 51.25 12.88
N THR A 618 43.49 52.58 12.90
CA THR A 618 44.08 53.42 11.86
C THR A 618 45.35 54.11 12.37
N ALA A 619 46.08 54.76 11.46
CA ALA A 619 47.27 55.54 11.83
C ALA A 619 46.98 56.68 12.82
N SER A 620 45.74 57.19 12.86
CA SER A 620 45.33 58.34 13.69
C SER A 620 44.41 57.96 14.87
N GLY A 621 43.95 56.70 14.98
CA GLY A 621 42.96 56.34 15.98
C GLY A 621 42.28 55.01 15.69
N TRP A 622 40.98 54.94 15.93
CA TRP A 622 40.19 53.74 15.65
C TRP A 622 38.93 54.13 14.87
N THR A 623 38.54 53.30 13.93
CA THR A 623 37.35 53.54 13.11
C THR A 623 36.28 52.54 13.52
N ASN A 624 35.08 53.02 13.84
CA ASN A 624 33.94 52.14 14.05
C ASN A 624 33.40 51.70 12.67
N LEU A 625 33.38 50.40 12.43
CA LEU A 625 32.93 49.79 11.19
C LEU A 625 31.47 49.32 11.24
N GLY A 626 30.82 49.37 12.41
CA GLY A 626 29.40 49.05 12.57
C GLY A 626 29.11 48.15 13.77
N ALA A 627 27.84 47.79 13.93
CA ALA A 627 27.37 46.89 14.98
C ALA A 627 27.53 45.40 14.60
N CYS A 628 27.87 44.57 15.57
CA CYS A 628 27.83 43.12 15.42
C CYS A 628 26.41 42.67 15.04
N GLY A 629 26.32 41.61 14.25
CA GLY A 629 25.09 41.11 13.63
C GLY A 629 24.70 41.81 12.32
N THR A 630 25.53 42.73 11.80
CA THR A 630 25.32 43.40 10.50
C THR A 630 26.33 42.92 9.46
N THR A 631 26.08 43.20 8.17
CA THR A 631 27.01 42.88 7.08
C THR A 631 27.92 44.06 6.73
N LEU A 632 29.18 43.79 6.38
CA LEU A 632 30.26 44.80 6.24
C LEU A 632 29.94 45.91 5.24
N ASN A 633 29.07 45.63 4.26
CA ASN A 633 28.72 46.55 3.19
C ASN A 633 27.61 47.55 3.55
N ALA A 634 27.07 47.55 4.78
CA ALA A 634 25.89 48.33 5.16
C ALA A 634 26.16 49.64 5.92
N VAL A 635 27.41 50.03 6.21
CA VAL A 635 27.69 51.12 7.17
C VAL A 635 28.73 52.13 6.68
N VAL A 636 28.45 53.41 6.93
CA VAL A 636 29.36 54.55 6.72
C VAL A 636 30.41 54.55 7.84
N ALA A 637 31.68 54.32 7.49
CA ALA A 637 32.78 54.36 8.43
C ALA A 637 32.92 55.76 9.06
N VAL A 638 32.87 55.84 10.38
CA VAL A 638 33.09 57.10 11.12
C VAL A 638 34.40 56.98 11.89
N ALA A 639 35.34 57.87 11.57
CA ALA A 639 36.55 58.02 12.35
C ALA A 639 36.17 58.51 13.76
N VAL A 640 36.50 57.72 14.77
CA VAL A 640 36.24 58.04 16.18
C VAL A 640 37.54 58.02 16.96
N ASN A 641 37.62 58.78 18.03
CA ASN A 641 38.85 58.80 18.85
C ASN A 641 38.91 57.61 19.85
N TYR A 642 38.12 56.54 19.68
CA TYR A 642 37.94 55.50 20.69
C TYR A 642 37.98 54.06 20.14
N PRO A 643 38.60 53.17 20.90
CA PRO A 643 38.03 52.08 21.69
C PRO A 643 38.25 52.43 23.18
N PRO A 644 37.76 51.68 24.16
CA PRO A 644 37.54 52.22 25.49
C PRO A 644 38.85 52.58 26.19
N ASN A 645 39.07 53.88 26.34
CA ASN A 645 39.48 54.31 27.66
C ASN A 645 38.24 54.12 28.53
N ALA A 646 38.29 53.14 29.44
CA ALA A 646 37.34 53.07 30.56
C ALA A 646 37.15 54.49 31.10
N LEU A 647 35.90 54.94 31.19
CA LEU A 647 35.57 56.31 31.58
C LEU A 647 35.95 56.49 33.07
N GLU A 648 37.21 56.79 33.35
CA GLU A 648 37.70 57.02 34.71
C GLU A 648 37.14 58.35 35.22
N ILE A 649 36.07 58.27 36.01
CA ILE A 649 35.60 59.39 36.84
C ILE A 649 36.26 59.28 38.21
N SER A 650 37.17 60.20 38.51
CA SER A 650 37.75 60.37 39.84
C SER A 650 37.47 61.76 40.40
N LEU A 651 37.30 61.83 41.72
CA LEU A 651 36.95 63.05 42.46
C LEU A 651 38.14 63.48 43.30
N TYR A 652 38.52 64.75 43.22
CA TYR A 652 39.58 65.29 44.06
C TYR A 652 39.40 66.80 44.32
N PRO A 653 39.87 67.33 45.46
CA PRO A 653 40.27 66.58 46.64
C PRO A 653 39.04 65.89 47.28
N ASN A 654 39.25 64.73 47.89
CA ASN A 654 38.22 64.03 48.65
C ASN A 654 38.87 63.45 49.93
N PRO A 655 38.69 64.07 51.11
CA PRO A 655 37.69 65.10 51.43
C PRO A 655 37.94 66.47 50.78
N VAL A 656 36.88 67.23 50.47
CA VAL A 656 36.94 68.59 49.91
C VAL A 656 36.69 69.65 51.00
N ALA A 657 37.72 70.43 51.31
CA ALA A 657 37.61 71.56 52.23
C ALA A 657 37.09 72.83 51.53
N GLY A 658 37.45 73.04 50.27
CA GLY A 658 37.08 74.22 49.49
C GLY A 658 35.69 74.20 48.86
N SER A 659 35.45 75.16 47.98
CA SER A 659 34.19 75.35 47.26
C SER A 659 34.03 74.49 46.00
N THR A 660 35.09 73.81 45.56
CA THR A 660 35.13 73.09 44.28
C THR A 660 35.62 71.66 44.47
N LEU A 661 34.81 70.70 44.03
CA LEU A 661 35.17 69.30 43.88
C LEU A 661 35.54 69.05 42.41
N TYR A 662 36.81 68.79 42.13
CA TYR A 662 37.27 68.53 40.77
C TYR A 662 36.87 67.13 40.32
N VAL A 663 36.44 67.03 39.06
CA VAL A 663 36.04 65.78 38.40
C VAL A 663 37.02 65.55 37.27
N LYS A 664 37.91 64.56 37.43
CA LYS A 664 38.74 64.08 36.32
C LYS A 664 37.85 63.20 35.45
N THR A 665 37.71 63.56 34.19
CA THR A 665 36.92 62.81 33.20
C THR A 665 37.42 63.15 31.79
N SER A 666 37.22 62.25 30.84
CA SER A 666 37.44 62.49 29.40
C SER A 666 36.28 63.24 28.73
N VAL A 667 35.17 63.49 29.45
CA VAL A 667 33.97 64.17 28.93
C VAL A 667 33.97 65.64 29.35
N ALA A 668 33.93 66.54 28.36
CA ALA A 668 34.08 67.99 28.58
C ALA A 668 32.99 68.61 29.48
N ARG A 669 31.76 68.05 29.49
CA ARG A 669 30.63 68.53 30.30
C ARG A 669 29.73 67.35 30.71
N LEU A 670 29.62 67.10 32.02
CA LEU A 670 28.79 66.04 32.58
C LEU A 670 27.65 66.63 33.40
N SER A 671 26.44 66.17 33.18
CA SER A 671 25.32 66.42 34.10
C SER A 671 25.55 65.64 35.40
N TYR A 672 25.30 66.26 36.53
CA TYR A 672 25.43 65.63 37.84
C TYR A 672 24.28 65.98 38.77
N THR A 673 24.05 65.06 39.72
CA THR A 673 23.14 65.21 40.85
C THR A 673 23.88 64.82 42.13
N VAL A 674 23.86 65.66 43.16
CA VAL A 674 24.41 65.34 44.49
C VAL A 674 23.26 64.98 45.42
N VAL A 675 23.37 63.84 46.08
CA VAL A 675 22.43 63.37 47.10
C VAL A 675 23.13 63.21 48.45
N ASN A 676 22.40 63.53 49.53
CA ASN A 676 22.85 63.22 50.88
C ASN A 676 22.68 61.72 51.19
N MET A 677 23.16 61.25 52.35
CA MET A 677 23.04 59.85 52.75
C MET A 677 21.60 59.37 53.03
N LEU A 678 20.62 60.29 53.08
CA LEU A 678 19.18 59.98 53.15
C LEU A 678 18.53 59.87 51.76
N GLY A 679 19.33 60.00 50.68
CA GLY A 679 18.85 59.94 49.29
C GLY A 679 18.20 61.23 48.79
N GLN A 680 18.22 62.32 49.58
CA GLN A 680 17.64 63.60 49.15
C GLN A 680 18.61 64.33 48.21
N GLN A 681 18.10 64.81 47.09
CA GLN A 681 18.85 65.69 46.19
C GLN A 681 19.14 67.02 46.86
N VAL A 682 20.43 67.38 46.94
CA VAL A 682 20.93 68.60 47.58
C VAL A 682 21.62 69.55 46.61
N ALA A 683 22.05 69.07 45.43
CA ALA A 683 22.55 69.90 44.34
C ALA A 683 22.37 69.20 42.98
N ARG A 684 22.33 69.95 41.89
CA ARG A 684 22.39 69.44 40.51
C ARG A 684 23.03 70.47 39.60
N GLY A 685 23.61 70.04 38.49
CA GLY A 685 24.16 70.94 37.49
C GLY A 685 24.93 70.22 36.39
N THR A 686 25.72 70.98 35.65
CA THR A 686 26.70 70.44 34.70
C THR A 686 28.10 70.83 35.13
N THR A 687 29.09 69.96 34.96
CA THR A 687 30.49 70.32 35.22
C THR A 687 30.92 71.50 34.33
N SER A 688 31.70 72.41 34.90
CA SER A 688 32.27 73.56 34.19
C SER A 688 33.76 73.65 34.49
N GLY A 689 34.61 73.60 33.47
CA GLY A 689 36.06 73.83 33.62
C GLY A 689 36.79 72.89 34.59
N ASN A 690 36.34 71.62 34.67
CA ASN A 690 36.88 70.50 35.47
C ASN A 690 36.44 70.38 36.94
N GLY A 691 35.36 71.05 37.38
CA GLY A 691 34.83 70.83 38.74
C GLY A 691 33.34 71.07 38.95
N VAL A 692 32.89 70.69 40.14
CA VAL A 692 31.54 70.82 40.69
C VAL A 692 31.60 71.78 41.88
N ASN A 693 30.75 72.81 41.88
CA ASN A 693 30.65 73.74 43.00
C ASN A 693 29.89 73.07 44.17
N VAL A 694 30.56 72.96 45.31
CA VAL A 694 30.05 72.32 46.54
C VAL A 694 29.99 73.29 47.71
N SER A 695 30.10 74.61 47.49
CA SER A 695 30.13 75.60 48.57
C SER A 695 28.82 75.67 49.39
N GLY A 696 27.69 75.32 48.77
CA GLY A 696 26.37 75.30 49.42
C GLY A 696 26.12 74.06 50.28
N LEU A 697 27.02 73.07 50.29
CA LEU A 697 26.85 71.84 51.06
C LEU A 697 27.41 72.00 52.49
N LYS A 698 26.66 71.52 53.48
CA LYS A 698 27.15 71.41 54.87
C LYS A 698 28.22 70.30 54.97
N ALA A 699 29.07 70.38 55.99
CA ALA A 699 30.02 69.31 56.30
C ALA A 699 29.29 67.96 56.45
N GLY A 700 29.79 66.93 55.77
CA GLY A 700 29.12 65.64 55.71
C GLY A 700 29.51 64.80 54.51
N LEU A 701 28.88 63.63 54.41
CA LEU A 701 29.12 62.64 53.37
C LEU A 701 28.02 62.68 52.30
N TYR A 702 28.42 62.63 51.04
CA TYR A 702 27.52 62.76 49.90
C TYR A 702 27.85 61.74 48.80
N LEU A 703 26.85 61.43 47.97
CA LEU A 703 27.04 60.76 46.68
C LEU A 703 26.81 61.78 45.56
N ILE A 704 27.69 61.79 44.57
CA ILE A 704 27.49 62.50 43.31
C ILE A 704 27.26 61.47 42.21
N GLN A 705 26.18 61.67 41.47
CA GLN A 705 25.70 60.80 40.40
C GLN A 705 25.86 61.53 39.07
N PHE A 706 26.43 60.87 38.07
CA PHE A 706 26.59 61.40 36.72
C PHE A 706 25.73 60.59 35.75
N ASP A 707 24.90 61.27 34.97
CA ASP A 707 24.12 60.67 33.89
C ASP A 707 24.93 60.69 32.59
N ILE A 708 25.23 59.50 32.06
CA ILE A 708 26.00 59.32 30.82
C ILE A 708 25.32 58.23 30.00
N ASN A 709 24.78 58.57 28.82
CA ASN A 709 24.18 57.62 27.88
C ASN A 709 23.22 56.61 28.57
N ASP A 710 22.26 57.13 29.33
CA ASP A 710 21.24 56.37 30.08
C ASP A 710 21.77 55.44 31.19
N GLN A 711 23.01 55.63 31.64
CA GLN A 711 23.57 55.01 32.85
C GLN A 711 23.96 56.03 33.93
N VAL A 712 23.69 55.67 35.18
CA VAL A 712 24.02 56.48 36.37
C VAL A 712 25.31 55.98 37.02
N ILE A 713 26.39 56.76 36.94
CA ILE A 713 27.64 56.48 37.66
C ILE A 713 27.65 57.24 38.98
N SER A 714 27.74 56.52 40.10
CA SER A 714 27.77 57.11 41.45
C SER A 714 29.18 57.12 42.04
N LYS A 715 29.59 58.24 42.63
CA LYS A 715 30.86 58.39 43.37
C LYS A 715 30.61 59.05 44.72
N LYS A 716 31.38 58.65 45.73
CA LYS A 716 31.25 59.13 47.11
C LYS A 716 32.28 60.21 47.41
N PHE A 717 31.87 61.30 48.05
CA PHE A 717 32.79 62.31 48.55
C PHE A 717 32.37 62.90 49.90
N MET A 718 33.33 63.48 50.62
CA MET A 718 33.12 64.12 51.91
C MET A 718 33.39 65.63 51.80
N LYS A 719 32.42 66.45 52.21
CA LYS A 719 32.60 67.89 52.44
C LYS A 719 33.08 68.08 53.89
N GLN A 720 34.21 68.75 54.08
CA GLN A 720 34.68 69.18 55.39
C GLN A 720 34.05 70.50 55.82
#